data_AF-A0A1A0LTK4-F1
#
_entry.id   AF-A0A1A0LTK4-F1
#
_cell.length_a   1.000
_cell.length_b   1.000
_cell.length_c   1.000
_cell.angle_alpha   90.00
_cell.angle_beta   90.00
_cell.angle_gamma   90.00
#
_symmetry.space_group_name_H-M   'P 1'
#
loop_
_entity.id
_entity.type
_entity.pdbx_description
1 polymer ?
#
loop_
_entity_poly.entity_id
_entity_poly.type
_entity_poly.pdbx_seq_one_letter_code
_entity_poly.pdbx_strand_id
1 'polypeptide(L)'
;MSSVEVADRAESQPAARTALPDPGEQVPKLAWPTVALFLAGAAAFVTSTVAYLGGAAPMWVPIVVNAVVTFTMFTVVHDAVHYAISSTRWVNGLFGRLAVPFVQPLISFPSFGFIHIEHHRHSNDDENDPDTFASHGPAWQLPFRWAVLDVSYGTYLIRKVRGRPKAEVAETLACVAISVAGLIVAIMSGHFWTLAVVFVIPQRIAVVVLAWWFDWMPHHGLADTQRSDRYRATRTRVGMEWLYTPLMLSQNYHLVHHLHPSVPFYRYTKTWRRNEEAYLDRNAAISTVFGQGLDSGEFREWKQLNGKLGRLLPVRMPARSSSSHAVFHRIPVAAVDPITADSTLVTFAVPEALQDQFRFEPGQHVSVRTDLGGEGVRRSYSICAPATRAQLRIAVKHIPGGTFSGFVAEHLRAGDVLEVMTPAGSFSSALHPLHRKHYVGLVAGSGITPVLSILATVMELETESRFTLIYGNRTKESTMFRAELDRLESRYADRLEIRHVLSAEPRHTPELSGRIDAQRLAHWLTGDLHPESVDEWFLCGPAAMSTGAREMLIEGGVEPERIHLELFTGFDRGDAPVRDHQSATVTVQLSGKKQTFGLAAGDTILESALQAGIGAPYSCMGGACGTCRAKLLGGTVEMDQNFALGCNDLDAGYILTCQSHPTSPTVSVDYDG
;
A
#
# COMPACT_ATOMS: atom_id res chain seq x y z
N MET A 1 52.28 -32.47 35.80
CA MET A 1 52.47 -31.49 34.71
C MET A 1 51.16 -31.41 33.97
N SER A 2 50.36 -30.38 34.28
CA SER A 2 48.96 -30.26 33.88
C SER A 2 48.78 -29.06 32.96
N SER A 3 47.87 -29.25 32.01
CA SER A 3 47.54 -28.45 30.84
C SER A 3 46.82 -27.14 31.14
N VAL A 4 47.56 -26.10 31.55
CA VAL A 4 47.08 -24.70 31.61
C VAL A 4 48.26 -23.76 31.31
N GLU A 5 48.70 -23.62 30.05
CA GLU A 5 49.63 -22.55 29.65
C GLU A 5 49.85 -22.42 28.12
N VAL A 6 48.80 -22.59 27.29
CA VAL A 6 48.88 -22.31 25.83
C VAL A 6 47.68 -21.50 25.33
N ALA A 7 47.19 -20.58 26.15
CA ALA A 7 46.13 -19.64 25.77
C ALA A 7 46.57 -18.22 26.06
N ASP A 8 47.68 -17.79 25.47
CA ASP A 8 47.97 -16.37 25.34
C ASP A 8 48.87 -16.12 24.13
N ARG A 9 48.50 -15.12 23.32
CA ARG A 9 49.08 -14.71 22.01
C ARG A 9 48.54 -15.44 20.77
N ALA A 10 47.25 -15.30 20.51
CA ALA A 10 46.81 -15.12 19.13
C ALA A 10 46.94 -13.63 18.80
N GLU A 11 48.01 -13.26 18.10
CA GLU A 11 48.12 -11.94 17.47
C GLU A 11 46.86 -11.68 16.65
N SER A 12 46.11 -10.64 17.01
CA SER A 12 44.97 -10.16 16.23
C SER A 12 45.48 -9.71 14.87
N GLN A 13 45.40 -10.58 13.88
CA GLN A 13 45.57 -10.20 12.48
C GLN A 13 44.59 -9.06 12.19
N PRO A 14 45.02 -7.92 11.62
CA PRO A 14 44.10 -6.90 11.19
C PRO A 14 43.15 -7.53 10.18
N ALA A 15 41.85 -7.56 10.50
CA ALA A 15 40.83 -8.08 9.61
C ALA A 15 41.03 -7.47 8.22
N ALA A 16 41.21 -8.31 7.20
CA ALA A 16 41.33 -7.88 5.82
C ALA A 16 40.21 -6.88 5.55
N ARG A 17 40.55 -5.64 5.14
CA ARG A 17 39.57 -4.57 4.91
C ARG A 17 38.65 -4.98 3.77
N THR A 18 37.57 -5.70 4.09
CA THR A 18 36.55 -6.08 3.13
C THR A 18 36.01 -4.81 2.50
N ALA A 19 35.95 -4.75 1.17
CA ALA A 19 35.37 -3.59 0.51
C ALA A 19 33.93 -3.38 1.01
N LEU A 20 33.56 -2.11 1.23
CA LEU A 20 32.18 -1.77 1.55
C LEU A 20 31.29 -2.14 0.36
N PRO A 21 30.05 -2.60 0.60
CA PRO A 21 29.11 -2.81 -0.49
C PRO A 21 28.84 -1.48 -1.21
N ASP A 22 28.59 -1.53 -2.52
CA ASP A 22 28.26 -0.32 -3.28
C ASP A 22 26.99 0.34 -2.72
N PRO A 23 27.03 1.60 -2.25
CA PRO A 23 25.86 2.28 -1.69
C PRO A 23 24.72 2.45 -2.71
N GLY A 24 25.01 2.35 -4.01
CA GLY A 24 24.01 2.51 -5.08
C GLY A 24 23.51 3.94 -5.26
N GLU A 25 24.08 4.88 -4.51
CA GLU A 25 23.77 6.30 -4.53
C GLU A 25 25.02 7.07 -4.92
N GLN A 26 24.86 8.02 -5.84
CA GLN A 26 25.93 8.91 -6.25
C GLN A 26 25.68 10.30 -5.67
N VAL A 27 26.77 11.05 -5.44
CA VAL A 27 26.67 12.46 -5.05
C VAL A 27 25.93 13.22 -6.15
N PRO A 28 24.80 13.88 -5.84
CA PRO A 28 24.02 14.59 -6.84
C PRO A 28 24.76 15.83 -7.35
N LYS A 29 24.35 16.35 -8.52
CA LYS A 29 24.77 17.69 -8.95
C LYS A 29 24.35 18.75 -7.92
N LEU A 30 23.15 18.61 -7.38
CA LEU A 30 22.64 19.41 -6.27
C LEU A 30 21.57 18.61 -5.51
N ALA A 31 21.72 18.50 -4.20
CA ALA A 31 20.79 17.85 -3.28
C ALA A 31 19.66 18.81 -2.92
N TRP A 32 18.64 18.89 -3.78
CA TRP A 32 17.48 19.77 -3.55
C TRP A 32 16.82 19.61 -2.18
N PRO A 33 16.68 18.41 -1.59
CA PRO A 33 16.14 18.27 -0.24
C PRO A 33 16.98 19.00 0.83
N THR A 34 18.31 18.93 0.76
CA THR A 34 19.20 19.63 1.69
C THR A 34 19.15 21.15 1.48
N VAL A 35 19.09 21.60 0.22
CA VAL A 35 18.92 23.03 -0.12
C VAL A 35 17.57 23.55 0.38
N ALA A 36 16.49 22.80 0.18
CA ALA A 36 15.16 23.16 0.66
C ALA A 36 15.11 23.22 2.18
N LEU A 37 15.78 22.28 2.87
CA LEU A 37 15.90 22.28 4.34
C LEU A 37 16.60 23.56 4.83
N PHE A 38 17.70 23.96 4.18
CA PHE A 38 18.40 25.21 4.49
C PHE A 38 17.49 26.43 4.29
N LEU A 39 16.86 26.56 3.10
CA LEU A 39 16.03 27.72 2.78
C LEU A 39 14.81 27.84 3.70
N ALA A 40 14.14 26.72 3.97
CA ALA A 40 13.01 26.67 4.88
C ALA A 40 13.43 27.01 6.32
N GLY A 41 14.55 26.48 6.79
CA GLY A 41 15.08 26.79 8.13
C GLY A 41 15.46 28.26 8.26
N ALA A 42 16.14 28.84 7.27
CA ALA A 42 16.51 30.25 7.25
C ALA A 42 15.28 31.16 7.24
N ALA A 43 14.28 30.84 6.40
CA ALA A 43 13.01 31.57 6.38
C ALA A 43 12.29 31.48 7.72
N ALA A 44 12.17 30.27 8.30
CA ALA A 44 11.52 30.06 9.59
C ALA A 44 12.20 30.84 10.72
N PHE A 45 13.54 30.89 10.75
CA PHE A 45 14.29 31.67 11.72
C PHE A 45 14.03 33.17 11.59
N VAL A 46 14.04 33.70 10.35
CA VAL A 46 13.76 35.12 10.12
C VAL A 46 12.32 35.44 10.51
N THR A 47 11.35 34.63 10.08
CA THR A 47 9.93 34.85 10.38
C THR A 47 9.63 34.78 11.87
N SER A 48 10.15 33.78 12.59
CA SER A 48 9.94 33.66 14.04
C SER A 48 10.57 34.83 14.80
N THR A 49 11.75 35.27 14.37
CA THR A 49 12.48 36.40 14.96
C THR A 49 11.72 37.70 14.74
N VAL A 50 11.31 37.99 13.51
CA VAL A 50 10.54 39.20 13.18
C VAL A 50 9.20 39.21 13.91
N ALA A 51 8.51 38.06 13.98
CA ALA A 51 7.25 37.96 14.71
C ALA A 51 7.42 38.23 16.21
N TYR A 52 8.49 37.74 16.82
CA TYR A 52 8.81 38.02 18.23
C TYR A 52 9.16 39.50 18.46
N LEU A 53 10.04 40.06 17.63
CA LEU A 53 10.45 41.46 17.72
C LEU A 53 9.28 42.44 17.49
N GLY A 54 8.35 42.09 16.61
CA GLY A 54 7.13 42.87 16.33
C GLY A 54 6.00 42.66 17.34
N GLY A 55 6.18 41.81 18.36
CA GLY A 55 5.15 41.50 19.35
C GLY A 55 4.01 40.60 18.84
N ALA A 56 4.13 40.04 17.64
CA ALA A 56 3.14 39.13 17.04
C ALA A 56 3.26 37.69 17.56
N ALA A 57 4.37 37.34 18.21
CA ALA A 57 4.58 36.02 18.80
C ALA A 57 5.12 36.11 20.23
N PRO A 58 4.60 35.28 21.18
CA PRO A 58 5.16 35.18 22.52
C PRO A 58 6.53 34.47 22.51
N MET A 59 7.31 34.64 23.57
CA MET A 59 8.70 34.15 23.67
C MET A 59 8.89 32.64 23.42
N TRP A 60 7.90 31.80 23.70
CA TRP A 60 8.04 30.35 23.52
C TRP A 60 8.06 29.95 22.03
N VAL A 61 7.46 30.75 21.14
CA VAL A 61 7.41 30.49 19.69
C VAL A 61 8.81 30.51 19.07
N PRO A 62 9.61 31.59 19.14
CA PRO A 62 10.97 31.57 18.59
C PRO A 62 11.86 30.55 19.29
N ILE A 63 11.66 30.25 20.59
CA ILE A 63 12.43 29.21 21.28
C ILE A 63 12.18 27.83 20.63
N VAL A 64 10.93 27.45 20.39
CA VAL A 64 10.62 26.15 19.77
C VAL A 64 11.05 26.14 18.31
N VAL A 65 10.66 27.15 17.53
CA VAL A 65 10.94 27.21 16.09
C VAL A 65 12.45 27.25 15.84
N ASN A 66 13.20 28.09 16.55
CA ASN A 66 14.64 28.24 16.30
C ASN A 66 15.47 27.08 16.85
N ALA A 67 14.95 26.32 17.82
CA ALA A 67 15.55 25.05 18.21
C ALA A 67 15.41 24.02 17.07
N VAL A 68 14.24 23.93 16.44
CA VAL A 68 14.04 23.09 15.25
C VAL A 68 14.92 23.56 14.08
N VAL A 69 15.04 24.87 13.85
CA VAL A 69 15.98 25.41 12.85
C VAL A 69 17.41 24.98 13.15
N THR A 70 17.88 25.14 14.38
CA THR A 70 19.23 24.72 14.77
C THR A 70 19.46 23.21 14.53
N PHE A 71 18.49 22.39 14.94
CA PHE A 71 18.52 20.95 14.74
C PHE A 71 18.60 20.58 13.24
N THR A 72 17.77 21.20 12.40
CA THR A 72 17.77 20.95 10.96
C THR A 72 19.01 21.49 10.24
N MET A 73 19.55 22.63 10.69
CA MET A 73 20.80 23.20 10.16
C MET A 73 22.00 22.29 10.39
N PHE A 74 22.01 21.49 11.46
CA PHE A 74 23.03 20.46 11.65
C PHE A 74 23.06 19.48 10.48
N THR A 75 21.92 19.03 9.96
CA THR A 75 21.87 18.14 8.79
C THR A 75 22.47 18.79 7.55
N VAL A 76 22.27 20.10 7.36
CA VAL A 76 22.89 20.86 6.25
C VAL A 76 24.40 20.93 6.42
N VAL A 77 24.89 21.23 7.63
CA VAL A 77 26.34 21.24 7.93
C VAL A 77 26.95 19.86 7.72
N HIS A 78 26.26 18.82 8.19
CA HIS A 78 26.67 17.42 8.13
C HIS A 78 26.80 16.92 6.68
N ASP A 79 25.78 17.12 5.84
CA ASP A 79 25.85 16.82 4.41
C ASP A 79 26.98 17.62 3.72
N ALA A 80 27.19 18.88 4.12
CA ALA A 80 28.24 19.73 3.55
C ALA A 80 29.65 19.23 3.86
N VAL A 81 29.90 18.76 5.09
CA VAL A 81 31.20 18.17 5.50
C VAL A 81 31.58 16.99 4.61
N HIS A 82 30.60 16.15 4.27
CA HIS A 82 30.80 14.96 3.45
C HIS A 82 30.69 15.18 1.94
N TYR A 83 30.58 16.44 1.52
CA TYR A 83 30.38 16.81 0.13
C TYR A 83 29.13 16.17 -0.51
N ALA A 84 28.09 15.90 0.30
CA ALA A 84 26.86 15.23 -0.14
C ALA A 84 25.84 16.20 -0.76
N ILE A 85 25.99 17.52 -0.57
CA ILE A 85 25.08 18.52 -1.14
C ILE A 85 25.28 18.65 -2.65
N SER A 86 26.52 18.59 -3.13
CA SER A 86 26.82 18.77 -4.55
C SER A 86 28.15 18.14 -4.94
N SER A 87 28.23 17.60 -6.15
CA SER A 87 29.50 17.22 -6.79
C SER A 87 30.43 18.43 -7.02
N THR A 88 29.92 19.66 -6.93
CA THR A 88 30.69 20.90 -7.02
C THR A 88 31.19 21.33 -5.64
N ARG A 89 32.50 21.20 -5.38
CA ARG A 89 33.11 21.36 -4.06
C ARG A 89 32.77 22.69 -3.34
N TRP A 90 32.81 23.82 -4.03
CA TRP A 90 32.60 25.13 -3.40
C TRP A 90 31.16 25.30 -2.89
N VAL A 91 30.17 24.63 -3.49
CA VAL A 91 28.76 24.69 -3.09
C VAL A 91 28.60 24.14 -1.68
N ASN A 92 29.22 22.99 -1.38
CA ASN A 92 29.21 22.41 -0.03
C ASN A 92 29.86 23.36 0.98
N GLY A 93 31.01 23.95 0.60
CA GLY A 93 31.70 24.92 1.45
C GLY A 93 30.90 26.20 1.73
N LEU A 94 30.03 26.63 0.80
CA LEU A 94 29.12 27.75 0.98
C LEU A 94 28.00 27.40 1.97
N PHE A 95 27.25 26.33 1.70
CA PHE A 95 26.14 25.91 2.57
C PHE A 95 26.62 25.57 3.99
N GLY A 96 27.76 24.89 4.11
CA GLY A 96 28.36 24.58 5.40
C GLY A 96 28.71 25.82 6.22
N ARG A 97 29.29 26.86 5.58
CA ARG A 97 29.60 28.14 6.24
C ARG A 97 28.38 28.96 6.63
N LEU A 98 27.30 28.87 5.84
CA LEU A 98 26.05 29.56 6.15
C LEU A 98 25.27 28.86 7.27
N ALA A 99 25.36 27.54 7.36
CA ALA A 99 24.61 26.75 8.35
C ALA A 99 25.33 26.58 9.69
N VAL A 100 26.68 26.50 9.72
CA VAL A 100 27.45 26.27 10.95
C VAL A 100 27.19 27.28 12.08
N PRO A 101 26.95 28.58 11.83
CA PRO A 101 26.70 29.54 12.91
C PRO A 101 25.45 29.23 13.73
N PHE A 102 24.44 28.58 13.15
CA PHE A 102 23.24 28.17 13.89
C PHE A 102 23.54 27.09 14.93
N VAL A 103 24.47 26.19 14.62
CA VAL A 103 24.77 25.01 15.45
C VAL A 103 25.92 25.32 16.40
N GLN A 104 27.03 25.81 15.86
CA GLN A 104 28.32 25.94 16.54
C GLN A 104 28.99 27.27 16.17
N PRO A 105 28.54 28.41 16.72
CA PRO A 105 29.02 29.74 16.32
C PRO A 105 30.48 30.04 16.69
N LEU A 106 31.08 29.25 17.60
CA LEU A 106 32.45 29.44 18.08
C LEU A 106 33.50 28.73 17.22
N ILE A 107 33.10 27.88 16.28
CA ILE A 107 34.04 27.14 15.41
C ILE A 107 33.68 27.34 13.94
N SER A 108 34.71 27.40 13.09
CA SER A 108 34.53 27.53 11.65
C SER A 108 34.08 26.21 11.02
N PHE A 109 33.48 26.28 9.83
CA PHE A 109 33.06 25.09 9.08
C PHE A 109 34.22 24.11 8.81
N PRO A 110 35.44 24.54 8.40
CA PRO A 110 36.58 23.62 8.28
C PRO A 110 36.98 22.94 9.59
N SER A 111 36.96 23.66 10.71
CA SER A 111 37.26 23.10 12.04
C SER A 111 36.20 22.09 12.48
N PHE A 112 34.92 22.40 12.26
CA PHE A 112 33.82 21.46 12.49
C PHE A 112 33.98 20.20 11.62
N GLY A 113 34.26 20.36 10.33
CA GLY A 113 34.53 19.25 9.42
C GLY A 113 35.72 18.41 9.86
N PHE A 114 36.77 19.01 10.41
CA PHE A 114 37.89 18.25 10.99
C PHE A 114 37.47 17.41 12.19
N ILE A 115 36.75 17.99 13.15
CA ILE A 115 36.23 17.27 14.32
C ILE A 115 35.37 16.09 13.87
N HIS A 116 34.40 16.34 13.00
CA HIS A 116 33.49 15.33 12.49
C HIS A 116 34.22 14.17 11.78
N ILE A 117 35.23 14.48 10.96
CA ILE A 117 36.02 13.45 10.27
C ILE A 117 36.94 12.68 11.23
N GLU A 118 37.44 13.31 12.30
CA GLU A 118 38.17 12.59 13.34
C GLU A 118 37.26 11.62 14.09
N HIS A 119 36.02 12.04 14.41
CA HIS A 119 35.01 11.13 14.94
C HIS A 119 34.78 9.93 14.02
N HIS A 120 34.60 10.13 12.71
CA HIS A 120 34.49 8.99 11.77
C HIS A 120 35.70 8.08 11.69
N ARG A 121 36.91 8.57 11.97
CA ARG A 121 38.14 7.77 11.93
C ARG A 121 38.37 6.98 13.21
N HIS A 122 37.88 7.52 14.31
CA HIS A 122 38.18 7.07 15.65
C HIS A 122 36.93 6.75 16.45
N SER A 123 35.77 6.52 15.82
CA SER A 123 34.50 6.34 16.54
C SER A 123 34.65 5.29 17.66
N ASN A 124 34.26 5.68 18.87
CA ASN A 124 34.39 4.91 20.13
C ASN A 124 35.83 4.65 20.62
N ASP A 125 36.83 5.36 20.11
CA ASP A 125 38.20 5.35 20.64
C ASP A 125 38.31 6.39 21.76
N ASP A 126 38.48 5.92 23.01
CA ASP A 126 38.47 6.77 24.21
C ASP A 126 39.49 7.92 24.18
N GLU A 127 40.60 7.76 23.45
CA GLU A 127 41.67 8.75 23.41
C GLU A 127 41.53 9.74 22.24
N ASN A 128 41.10 9.25 21.08
CA ASN A 128 41.19 9.98 19.81
C ASN A 128 39.83 10.47 19.27
N ASP A 129 38.71 9.91 19.73
CA ASP A 129 37.39 10.38 19.34
C ASP A 129 37.07 11.72 20.04
N PRO A 130 36.82 12.82 19.30
CA PRO A 130 36.43 14.08 19.91
C PRO A 130 35.08 14.01 20.64
N ASP A 131 34.25 13.01 20.33
CA ASP A 131 32.87 12.88 20.83
C ASP A 131 32.80 12.01 22.10
N THR A 132 33.93 11.44 22.54
CA THR A 132 34.08 10.73 23.83
C THR A 132 33.54 11.55 24.99
N PHE A 133 33.64 12.88 24.93
CA PHE A 133 33.08 13.76 25.94
C PHE A 133 31.55 13.62 26.10
N ALA A 134 30.83 13.40 25.01
CA ALA A 134 29.38 13.24 25.01
C ALA A 134 28.93 11.83 25.45
N SER A 135 29.80 10.82 25.30
CA SER A 135 29.49 9.41 25.60
C SER A 135 29.93 8.94 27.00
N HIS A 136 30.98 9.53 27.56
CA HIS A 136 31.57 9.11 28.84
C HIS A 136 31.16 9.98 30.02
N GLY A 137 30.83 9.32 31.13
CA GLY A 137 30.58 9.95 32.44
C GLY A 137 29.39 9.33 33.18
N PRO A 138 29.19 9.68 34.46
CA PRO A 138 27.98 9.32 35.19
C PRO A 138 26.72 9.82 34.47
N ALA A 139 25.66 9.01 34.42
CA ALA A 139 24.44 9.31 33.65
C ALA A 139 23.83 10.69 33.97
N TRP A 140 23.91 11.14 35.22
CA TRP A 140 23.39 12.45 35.64
C TRP A 140 24.19 13.64 35.10
N GLN A 141 25.46 13.45 34.72
CA GLN A 141 26.31 14.50 34.14
C GLN A 141 26.07 14.68 32.64
N LEU A 142 25.57 13.65 31.94
CA LEU A 142 25.47 13.64 30.48
C LEU A 142 24.68 14.82 29.92
N PRO A 143 23.50 15.21 30.44
CA PRO A 143 22.77 16.38 29.93
C PRO A 143 23.56 17.69 30.01
N PHE A 144 24.36 17.88 31.07
CA PHE A 144 25.20 19.06 31.22
C PHE A 144 26.38 19.04 30.27
N ARG A 145 26.96 17.87 30.02
CA ARG A 145 28.05 17.69 29.05
C ARG A 145 27.58 17.97 27.63
N TRP A 146 26.41 17.45 27.26
CA TRP A 146 25.77 17.74 25.97
C TRP A 146 25.57 19.25 25.74
N ALA A 147 25.18 19.99 26.79
CA ALA A 147 24.96 21.44 26.69
C ALA A 147 26.24 22.26 26.44
N VAL A 148 27.43 21.72 26.76
CA VAL A 148 28.73 22.40 26.67
C VAL A 148 29.74 21.67 25.76
N LEU A 149 29.23 20.88 24.82
CA LEU A 149 30.05 20.11 23.87
C LEU A 149 30.99 21.01 23.06
N ASP A 150 30.58 22.25 22.77
CA ASP A 150 31.37 23.28 22.11
C ASP A 150 32.68 23.61 22.86
N VAL A 151 32.66 23.60 24.20
CA VAL A 151 33.85 23.79 25.03
C VAL A 151 34.84 22.61 24.89
N SER A 152 34.32 21.39 24.82
CA SER A 152 35.13 20.19 24.58
C SER A 152 35.81 20.25 23.22
N TYR A 153 35.05 20.58 22.17
CA TYR A 153 35.56 20.77 20.81
C TYR A 153 36.62 21.88 20.73
N GLY A 154 36.41 23.02 21.39
CA GLY A 154 37.41 24.07 21.49
C GLY A 154 38.71 23.57 22.12
N THR A 155 38.62 22.82 23.21
CA THR A 155 39.78 22.22 23.90
C THR A 155 40.50 21.22 23.00
N TYR A 156 39.77 20.39 22.27
CA TYR A 156 40.32 19.43 21.30
C TYR A 156 41.09 20.15 20.18
N LEU A 157 40.51 21.20 19.59
CA LEU A 157 41.14 22.00 18.55
C LEU A 157 42.41 22.71 19.04
N ILE A 158 42.39 23.29 20.25
CA ILE A 158 43.57 23.95 20.85
C ILE A 158 44.74 22.98 20.96
N ARG A 159 44.50 21.73 21.41
CA ARG A 159 45.54 20.69 21.51
C ARG A 159 46.14 20.34 20.15
N LYS A 160 45.38 20.45 19.07
CA LYS A 160 45.79 20.10 17.70
C LYS A 160 46.19 21.32 16.85
N VAL A 161 46.10 22.55 17.36
CA VAL A 161 46.21 23.81 16.59
C VAL A 161 47.49 23.92 15.77
N ARG A 162 48.62 23.40 16.29
CA ARG A 162 49.92 23.45 15.62
C ARG A 162 49.96 22.65 14.30
N GLY A 163 49.10 21.64 14.16
CA GLY A 163 48.99 20.81 12.96
C GLY A 163 47.89 21.25 12.00
N ARG A 164 47.17 22.34 12.30
CA ARG A 164 46.02 22.79 11.49
C ARG A 164 46.43 23.83 10.42
N PRO A 165 45.72 23.89 9.28
CA PRO A 165 45.92 24.95 8.30
C PRO A 165 45.73 26.35 8.90
N LYS A 166 46.64 27.28 8.63
CA LYS A 166 46.57 28.66 9.17
C LYS A 166 45.26 29.39 8.81
N ALA A 167 44.72 29.14 7.62
CA ALA A 167 43.46 29.72 7.17
C ALA A 167 42.26 29.24 8.02
N GLU A 168 42.22 27.95 8.36
CA GLU A 168 41.18 27.38 9.24
C GLU A 168 41.28 27.97 10.66
N VAL A 169 42.50 28.13 11.18
CA VAL A 169 42.72 28.74 12.50
C VAL A 169 42.25 30.21 12.49
N ALA A 170 42.62 30.98 11.45
CA ALA A 170 42.17 32.37 11.30
C ALA A 170 40.65 32.49 11.17
N GLU A 171 40.01 31.63 10.38
CA GLU A 171 38.55 31.58 10.23
C GLU A 171 37.87 31.27 11.57
N THR A 172 38.41 30.32 12.33
CA THR A 172 37.90 29.97 13.67
C THR A 172 38.03 31.12 14.66
N LEU A 173 39.19 31.79 14.70
CA LEU A 173 39.39 32.97 15.56
C LEU A 173 38.43 34.11 15.18
N ALA A 174 38.13 34.28 13.89
CA ALA A 174 37.13 35.24 13.44
C ALA A 174 35.72 34.87 13.92
N CYS A 175 35.31 33.61 13.84
CA CYS A 175 34.03 33.13 14.39
C CYS A 175 33.92 33.40 15.91
N VAL A 176 34.98 33.11 16.67
CA VAL A 176 35.03 33.43 18.11
C VAL A 176 34.90 34.93 18.35
N ALA A 177 35.68 35.74 17.64
CA ALA A 177 35.67 37.20 17.79
C ALA A 177 34.29 37.80 17.46
N ILE A 178 33.65 37.36 16.37
CA ILE A 178 32.31 37.81 15.97
C ILE A 178 31.27 37.42 17.03
N SER A 179 31.33 36.18 17.53
CA SER A 179 30.39 35.69 18.53
C SER A 179 30.51 36.44 19.86
N VAL A 180 31.76 36.65 20.32
CA VAL A 180 32.04 37.41 21.55
C VAL A 180 31.63 38.87 21.38
N ALA A 181 31.96 39.50 20.26
CA ALA A 181 31.56 40.88 19.97
C ALA A 181 30.03 41.01 19.92
N GLY A 182 29.33 40.10 19.26
CA GLY A 182 27.86 40.08 19.20
C GLY A 182 27.22 39.95 20.58
N LEU A 183 27.76 39.09 21.45
CA LEU A 183 27.30 38.96 22.83
C LEU A 183 27.53 40.25 23.63
N ILE A 184 28.73 40.85 23.53
CA ILE A 184 29.06 42.11 24.21
C ILE A 184 28.12 43.23 23.75
N VAL A 185 27.89 43.36 22.43
CA VAL A 185 26.98 44.35 21.86
C VAL A 185 25.55 44.13 22.36
N ALA A 186 25.07 42.88 22.43
CA ALA A 186 23.74 42.58 22.95
C ALA A 186 23.60 42.97 24.44
N ILE A 187 24.63 42.72 25.25
CA ILE A 187 24.65 43.11 26.67
C ILE A 187 24.67 44.64 26.80
N MET A 188 25.61 45.31 26.14
CA MET A 188 25.79 46.76 26.25
C MET A 188 24.59 47.56 25.71
N SER A 189 23.88 47.02 24.71
CA SER A 189 22.67 47.63 24.15
C SER A 189 21.38 47.26 24.89
N GLY A 190 21.44 46.41 25.94
CA GLY A 190 20.25 45.94 26.67
C GLY A 190 19.42 44.87 25.94
N HIS A 191 19.89 44.35 24.81
CA HIS A 191 19.20 43.34 24.00
C HIS A 191 19.63 41.89 24.30
N PHE A 192 20.32 41.67 25.42
CA PHE A 192 20.76 40.33 25.82
C PHE A 192 19.59 39.33 25.88
N TRP A 193 18.45 39.72 26.44
CA TRP A 193 17.30 38.83 26.56
C TRP A 193 16.70 38.47 25.20
N THR A 194 16.67 39.43 24.26
CA THR A 194 16.25 39.19 22.88
C THR A 194 17.15 38.17 22.20
N LEU A 195 18.48 38.34 22.32
CA LEU A 195 19.45 37.36 21.81
C LEU A 195 19.27 35.99 22.48
N ALA A 196 18.97 35.96 23.78
CA ALA A 196 18.76 34.73 24.52
C ALA A 196 17.54 33.96 24.01
N VAL A 197 16.39 34.63 23.85
CA VAL A 197 15.13 34.02 23.39
C VAL A 197 15.21 33.57 21.94
N VAL A 198 15.81 34.37 21.07
CA VAL A 198 15.84 34.09 19.62
C VAL A 198 16.95 33.11 19.25
N PHE A 199 18.07 33.10 19.98
CA PHE A 199 19.26 32.36 19.56
C PHE A 199 19.84 31.46 20.66
N VAL A 200 20.25 32.01 21.82
CA VAL A 200 21.04 31.23 22.80
C VAL A 200 20.25 30.06 23.39
N ILE A 201 19.04 30.31 23.89
CA ILE A 201 18.17 29.26 24.47
C ILE A 201 17.80 28.20 23.43
N PRO A 202 17.23 28.54 22.26
CA PRO A 202 16.90 27.55 21.24
C PRO A 202 18.12 26.73 20.78
N GLN A 203 19.26 27.38 20.59
CA GLN A 203 20.50 26.72 20.18
C GLN A 203 20.97 25.72 21.23
N ARG A 204 20.93 26.08 22.53
CA ARG A 204 21.30 25.14 23.60
C ARG A 204 20.34 23.96 23.71
N ILE A 205 19.03 24.18 23.57
CA ILE A 205 18.05 23.08 23.52
C ILE A 205 18.39 22.12 22.38
N ALA A 206 18.61 22.65 21.18
CA ALA A 206 18.92 21.85 20.00
C ALA A 206 20.26 21.10 20.12
N VAL A 207 21.32 21.75 20.63
CA VAL A 207 22.63 21.11 20.83
C VAL A 207 22.55 19.96 21.82
N VAL A 208 21.76 20.08 22.90
CA VAL A 208 21.52 18.97 23.84
C VAL A 208 20.84 17.80 23.13
N VAL A 209 19.81 18.07 22.33
CA VAL A 209 19.12 17.02 21.55
C VAL A 209 20.06 16.39 20.51
N LEU A 210 20.86 17.19 19.82
CA LEU A 210 21.82 16.72 18.81
C LEU A 210 22.86 15.80 19.46
N ALA A 211 23.52 16.24 20.53
CA ALA A 211 24.51 15.42 21.22
C ALA A 211 23.92 14.13 21.78
N TRP A 212 22.68 14.18 22.27
CA TRP A 212 21.98 12.98 22.70
C TRP A 212 21.68 12.02 21.52
N TRP A 213 21.12 12.51 20.41
CA TRP A 213 20.67 11.70 19.28
C TRP A 213 21.78 11.21 18.36
N PHE A 214 22.85 11.97 18.20
CA PHE A 214 23.90 11.73 17.21
C PHE A 214 25.20 11.24 17.85
N ASP A 215 25.61 11.83 18.96
CA ASP A 215 26.91 11.51 19.55
C ASP A 215 26.78 10.39 20.58
N TRP A 216 25.71 10.40 21.39
CA TRP A 216 25.49 9.40 22.44
C TRP A 216 24.69 8.19 21.94
N MET A 217 23.49 8.40 21.42
CA MET A 217 22.50 7.34 21.16
C MET A 217 22.94 6.26 20.14
N PRO A 218 23.69 6.57 19.06
CA PRO A 218 24.18 5.57 18.10
C PRO A 218 25.40 4.80 18.60
N HIS A 219 26.17 5.40 19.51
CA HIS A 219 27.50 4.93 19.95
C HIS A 219 27.49 4.25 21.31
N HIS A 220 26.60 4.66 22.22
CA HIS A 220 26.61 4.27 23.62
C HIS A 220 26.46 2.76 23.85
N GLY A 221 27.44 2.15 24.51
CA GLY A 221 27.42 0.72 24.85
C GLY A 221 27.87 -0.21 23.72
N LEU A 222 28.60 0.30 22.72
CA LEU A 222 29.32 -0.52 21.74
C LEU A 222 30.75 -0.72 22.20
N ALA A 223 31.22 -1.97 22.15
CA ALA A 223 32.61 -2.31 22.48
C ALA A 223 33.56 -2.12 21.29
N ASP A 224 33.01 -2.17 20.08
CA ASP A 224 33.78 -2.06 18.85
C ASP A 224 34.06 -0.59 18.50
N THR A 225 35.28 -0.33 18.03
CA THR A 225 35.71 0.95 17.48
C THR A 225 35.62 0.93 15.97
N GLN A 226 35.66 2.10 15.33
CA GLN A 226 35.72 2.18 13.87
C GLN A 226 36.88 1.36 13.28
N ARG A 227 38.00 1.27 14.00
CA ARG A 227 39.20 0.55 13.56
C ARG A 227 39.09 -0.97 13.74
N SER A 228 38.43 -1.42 14.81
CA SER A 228 38.23 -2.85 15.05
C SER A 228 37.10 -3.41 14.18
N ASP A 229 35.93 -2.79 14.20
CA ASP A 229 34.80 -3.16 13.35
C ASP A 229 33.85 -1.98 13.09
N ARG A 230 33.99 -1.38 11.90
CA ARG A 230 33.13 -0.28 11.43
C ARG A 230 31.65 -0.64 11.26
N TYR A 231 31.27 -1.92 11.19
CA TYR A 231 29.85 -2.32 11.15
C TYR A 231 29.21 -2.31 12.54
N ARG A 232 30.04 -2.30 13.59
CA ARG A 232 29.63 -2.38 14.99
C ARG A 232 30.04 -1.18 15.82
N ALA A 233 30.81 -0.26 15.25
CA ALA A 233 31.18 1.01 15.87
C ALA A 233 30.01 2.01 15.99
N THR A 234 28.99 1.86 15.15
CA THR A 234 27.74 2.64 15.21
C THR A 234 26.57 1.73 14.88
N ARG A 235 25.32 2.19 15.08
CA ARG A 235 24.14 1.34 14.90
C ARG A 235 23.03 1.96 14.06
N THR A 236 22.18 1.09 13.52
CA THR A 236 20.87 1.44 12.96
C THR A 236 19.77 1.22 14.01
N ARG A 237 18.76 2.10 14.04
CA ARG A 237 17.57 2.01 14.89
C ARG A 237 16.30 1.75 14.09
N VAL A 238 15.60 0.66 14.44
CA VAL A 238 14.43 0.11 13.71
C VAL A 238 13.17 0.01 14.57
N GLY A 239 12.00 -0.10 13.92
CA GLY A 239 10.73 -0.44 14.58
C GLY A 239 9.72 0.67 14.84
N MET A 240 10.04 1.90 14.47
CA MET A 240 9.07 3.01 14.35
C MET A 240 9.51 3.96 13.22
N GLU A 241 9.92 3.40 12.08
CA GLU A 241 10.52 4.15 10.98
C GLU A 241 9.59 5.26 10.46
N TRP A 242 8.27 5.06 10.52
CA TRP A 242 7.27 6.06 10.13
C TRP A 242 7.36 7.36 10.96
N LEU A 243 7.84 7.26 12.20
CA LEU A 243 8.01 8.39 13.12
C LEU A 243 9.48 8.82 13.18
N TYR A 244 10.39 7.88 13.43
CA TYR A 244 11.81 8.18 13.68
C TYR A 244 12.54 8.63 12.42
N THR A 245 12.23 8.06 11.24
CA THR A 245 12.90 8.46 10.00
C THR A 245 12.62 9.93 9.65
N PRO A 246 11.37 10.42 9.62
CA PRO A 246 11.15 11.85 9.38
C PRO A 246 11.67 12.72 10.53
N LEU A 247 11.49 12.30 11.78
CA LEU A 247 11.89 13.09 12.95
C LEU A 247 13.42 13.30 13.05
N MET A 248 14.20 12.26 12.76
CA MET A 248 15.66 12.29 12.80
C MET A 248 16.28 12.60 11.43
N LEU A 249 15.48 12.97 10.41
CA LEU A 249 15.98 13.18 9.04
C LEU A 249 16.80 11.97 8.52
N SER A 250 16.24 10.77 8.67
CA SER A 250 16.82 9.46 8.33
C SER A 250 18.05 9.04 9.11
N GLN A 251 18.48 9.82 10.11
CA GLN A 251 19.70 9.55 10.86
C GLN A 251 19.53 8.44 11.91
N ASN A 252 18.32 7.89 12.07
CA ASN A 252 18.15 6.59 12.73
C ASN A 252 18.90 5.46 11.98
N TYR A 253 19.34 5.69 10.73
CA TYR A 253 20.27 4.84 9.99
C TYR A 253 21.73 5.35 10.09
N HIS A 254 22.17 5.81 11.27
CA HIS A 254 23.50 6.40 11.49
C HIS A 254 24.67 5.49 11.07
N LEU A 255 24.48 4.17 11.13
CA LEU A 255 25.46 3.22 10.58
C LEU A 255 25.69 3.40 9.08
N VAL A 256 24.64 3.64 8.29
CA VAL A 256 24.78 3.92 6.85
C VAL A 256 25.64 5.15 6.63
N HIS A 257 25.49 6.16 7.48
CA HIS A 257 26.30 7.36 7.44
C HIS A 257 27.80 7.06 7.69
N HIS A 258 28.14 6.26 8.70
CA HIS A 258 29.54 5.89 8.98
C HIS A 258 30.17 5.03 7.88
N LEU A 259 29.39 4.16 7.26
CA LEU A 259 29.85 3.32 6.16
C LEU A 259 29.94 4.12 4.85
N HIS A 260 28.98 5.00 4.58
CA HIS A 260 28.81 5.71 3.31
C HIS A 260 28.60 7.22 3.51
N PRO A 261 29.60 7.96 4.01
CA PRO A 261 29.45 9.35 4.42
C PRO A 261 28.97 10.28 3.31
N SER A 262 29.32 10.01 2.05
CA SER A 262 28.94 10.84 0.89
C SER A 262 27.48 10.66 0.45
N VAL A 263 26.72 9.73 1.04
CA VAL A 263 25.29 9.58 0.77
C VAL A 263 24.55 10.71 1.50
N PRO A 264 23.66 11.46 0.83
CA PRO A 264 22.90 12.51 1.51
C PRO A 264 21.82 11.91 2.41
N PHE A 265 21.48 12.61 3.51
CA PHE A 265 20.62 12.08 4.58
C PHE A 265 19.32 11.43 4.07
N TYR A 266 18.64 12.04 3.09
CA TYR A 266 17.36 11.57 2.56
C TYR A 266 17.44 10.27 1.73
N ARG A 267 18.65 9.72 1.54
CA ARG A 267 18.90 8.47 0.82
C ARG A 267 19.33 7.32 1.73
N TYR A 268 19.56 7.53 3.03
CA TYR A 268 20.04 6.48 3.94
C TYR A 268 19.16 5.23 3.96
N THR A 269 17.84 5.39 4.05
CA THR A 269 16.91 4.26 4.05
C THR A 269 16.99 3.45 2.75
N LYS A 270 17.24 4.10 1.62
CA LYS A 270 17.39 3.42 0.32
C LYS A 270 18.69 2.63 0.26
N THR A 271 19.79 3.23 0.73
CA THR A 271 21.10 2.56 0.84
C THR A 271 21.06 1.40 1.83
N TRP A 272 20.36 1.55 2.96
CA TRP A 272 20.10 0.45 3.90
C TRP A 272 19.41 -0.72 3.22
N ARG A 273 18.25 -0.49 2.61
CA ARG A 273 17.46 -1.55 1.97
C ARG A 273 18.21 -2.28 0.86
N ARG A 274 19.05 -1.56 0.10
CA ARG A 274 19.87 -2.15 -0.96
C ARG A 274 20.93 -3.11 -0.42
N ASN A 275 21.58 -2.74 0.68
CA ASN A 275 22.73 -3.43 1.22
C ASN A 275 22.43 -4.20 2.51
N GLU A 276 21.15 -4.39 2.85
CA GLU A 276 20.70 -4.92 4.14
C GLU A 276 21.35 -6.27 4.44
N GLU A 277 21.23 -7.26 3.55
CA GLU A 277 21.85 -8.57 3.74
C GLU A 277 23.38 -8.47 3.88
N ALA A 278 24.03 -7.61 3.08
CA ALA A 278 25.47 -7.42 3.19
C ALA A 278 25.88 -6.81 4.54
N TYR A 279 25.04 -5.97 5.16
CA TYR A 279 25.27 -5.45 6.50
C TYR A 279 25.01 -6.51 7.58
N LEU A 280 23.93 -7.29 7.42
CA LEU A 280 23.57 -8.38 8.35
C LEU A 280 24.62 -9.49 8.35
N ASP A 281 25.17 -9.86 7.20
CA ASP A 281 26.24 -10.86 7.06
C ASP A 281 27.55 -10.42 7.73
N ARG A 282 27.68 -9.12 8.02
CA ARG A 282 28.82 -8.52 8.74
C ARG A 282 28.45 -8.12 10.17
N ASN A 283 27.36 -8.66 10.70
CA ASN A 283 26.88 -8.45 12.07
C ASN A 283 26.75 -6.96 12.44
N ALA A 284 26.22 -6.16 11.50
CA ALA A 284 25.92 -4.76 11.72
C ALA A 284 25.16 -4.54 13.03
N ALA A 285 25.57 -3.56 13.83
CA ALA A 285 24.88 -3.26 15.08
C ALA A 285 23.48 -2.66 14.79
N ILE A 286 22.45 -3.32 15.30
CA ILE A 286 21.05 -2.92 15.14
C ILE A 286 20.42 -2.84 16.53
N SER A 287 19.51 -1.89 16.72
CA SER A 287 18.68 -1.83 17.92
C SER A 287 17.28 -1.37 17.57
N THR A 288 16.31 -1.68 18.42
CA THR A 288 14.98 -1.06 18.34
C THR A 288 15.07 0.41 18.75
N VAL A 289 14.07 1.21 18.41
CA VAL A 289 13.98 2.61 18.87
C VAL A 289 13.99 2.76 20.40
N PHE A 290 13.59 1.71 21.14
CA PHE A 290 13.63 1.66 22.61
C PHE A 290 14.97 1.18 23.18
N GLY A 291 15.97 0.92 22.33
CA GLY A 291 17.35 0.60 22.74
C GLY A 291 17.63 -0.90 22.95
N GLN A 292 16.70 -1.79 22.64
CA GLN A 292 16.97 -3.24 22.65
C GLN A 292 17.89 -3.59 21.47
N GLY A 293 19.08 -4.11 21.74
CA GLY A 293 19.97 -4.62 20.69
C GLY A 293 19.37 -5.83 19.98
N LEU A 294 19.61 -5.95 18.67
CA LEU A 294 19.21 -7.07 17.85
C LEU A 294 20.44 -7.62 17.12
N ASP A 295 20.67 -8.93 17.19
CA ASP A 295 21.59 -9.59 16.27
C ASP A 295 20.97 -9.75 14.86
N SER A 296 21.77 -10.21 13.89
CA SER A 296 21.32 -10.34 12.50
C SER A 296 20.20 -11.37 12.33
N GLY A 297 20.14 -12.42 13.15
CA GLY A 297 19.07 -13.42 13.14
C GLY A 297 17.79 -12.87 13.76
N GLU A 298 17.90 -12.27 14.95
CA GLU A 298 16.80 -11.60 15.66
C GLU A 298 16.19 -10.49 14.81
N PHE A 299 17.00 -9.71 14.09
CA PHE A 299 16.50 -8.67 13.18
C PHE A 299 15.71 -9.26 12.00
N ARG A 300 16.19 -10.35 11.40
CA ARG A 300 15.46 -11.05 10.31
C ARG A 300 14.12 -11.58 10.81
N GLU A 301 14.11 -12.21 11.98
CA GLU A 301 12.88 -12.70 12.62
C GLU A 301 11.95 -11.54 12.99
N TRP A 302 12.46 -10.49 13.62
CA TRP A 302 11.73 -9.26 13.95
C TRP A 302 11.10 -8.62 12.72
N LYS A 303 11.82 -8.56 11.59
CA LYS A 303 11.32 -8.04 10.31
C LYS A 303 10.26 -8.96 9.70
N GLN A 304 10.43 -10.28 9.81
CA GLN A 304 9.41 -11.24 9.38
C GLN A 304 8.13 -11.10 10.21
N LEU A 305 8.25 -11.00 11.54
CA LEU A 305 7.13 -10.82 12.46
C LEU A 305 6.45 -9.47 12.25
N ASN A 306 7.19 -8.37 12.07
CA ASN A 306 6.61 -7.06 11.76
C ASN A 306 6.07 -6.97 10.33
N GLY A 307 6.59 -7.75 9.38
CA GLY A 307 6.00 -7.90 8.05
C GLY A 307 4.67 -8.65 8.11
N LYS A 308 4.56 -9.65 8.99
CA LYS A 308 3.31 -10.36 9.28
C LYS A 308 2.33 -9.48 10.07
N LEU A 309 2.78 -8.73 11.07
CA LEU A 309 1.97 -7.77 11.84
C LEU A 309 1.64 -6.49 11.03
N GLY A 310 2.45 -6.15 10.02
CA GLY A 310 2.16 -5.08 9.06
C GLY A 310 0.95 -5.38 8.19
N ARG A 311 0.56 -6.65 8.09
CA ARG A 311 -0.73 -7.10 7.52
C ARG A 311 -1.92 -6.87 8.46
N LEU A 312 -1.68 -6.49 9.72
CA LEU A 312 -2.69 -6.24 10.76
C LEU A 312 -2.91 -4.73 11.04
N LEU A 313 -2.14 -3.82 10.43
CA LEU A 313 -2.51 -2.40 10.30
C LEU A 313 -3.69 -2.28 9.32
N PRO A 314 -4.63 -1.32 9.49
CA PRO A 314 -6.01 -1.49 9.07
C PRO A 314 -6.09 -1.83 7.59
N VAL A 315 -6.29 -3.12 7.33
CA VAL A 315 -6.77 -3.64 6.07
C VAL A 315 -8.02 -2.82 5.77
N ARG A 316 -7.93 -1.88 4.83
CA ARG A 316 -9.08 -1.07 4.44
C ARG A 316 -10.05 -2.02 3.77
N MET A 317 -11.04 -2.46 4.55
CA MET A 317 -12.16 -3.22 4.02
C MET A 317 -12.76 -2.42 2.87
N PRO A 318 -13.01 -3.06 1.71
CA PRO A 318 -13.74 -2.42 0.63
C PRO A 318 -15.04 -1.87 1.19
N ALA A 319 -15.25 -0.57 1.03
CA ALA A 319 -16.52 0.02 1.42
C ALA A 319 -17.56 -0.31 0.34
N ARG A 320 -18.80 -0.54 0.76
CA ARG A 320 -19.93 -0.72 -0.16
C ARG A 320 -20.22 0.58 -0.92
N SER A 321 -20.89 0.44 -2.07
CA SER A 321 -21.47 1.59 -2.78
C SER A 321 -22.33 2.42 -1.82
N SER A 322 -22.23 3.75 -1.90
CA SER A 322 -23.14 4.65 -1.20
C SER A 322 -24.50 4.78 -1.89
N SER A 323 -24.69 4.18 -3.07
CA SER A 323 -25.97 4.19 -3.78
C SER A 323 -26.92 3.17 -3.15
N SER A 324 -28.12 3.62 -2.79
CA SER A 324 -29.19 2.77 -2.25
C SER A 324 -29.96 1.99 -3.32
N HIS A 325 -29.82 2.39 -4.59
CA HIS A 325 -30.55 1.80 -5.71
C HIS A 325 -29.72 1.88 -7.00
N ALA A 326 -30.16 1.16 -8.03
CA ALA A 326 -29.49 1.10 -9.32
C ALA A 326 -29.69 2.40 -10.13
N VAL A 327 -28.62 3.15 -10.37
CA VAL A 327 -28.67 4.42 -11.12
C VAL A 327 -27.62 4.44 -12.23
N PHE A 328 -28.00 4.94 -13.41
CA PHE A 328 -27.07 5.14 -14.53
C PHE A 328 -26.38 6.50 -14.46
N HIS A 329 -25.07 6.48 -14.67
CA HIS A 329 -24.23 7.67 -14.81
C HIS A 329 -23.49 7.64 -16.13
N ARG A 330 -23.25 8.81 -16.72
CA ARG A 330 -22.38 8.93 -17.90
C ARG A 330 -20.92 8.91 -17.44
N ILE A 331 -20.21 7.83 -17.75
CA ILE A 331 -18.84 7.61 -17.31
C ILE A 331 -17.90 7.58 -18.53
N PRO A 332 -16.84 8.41 -18.56
CA PRO A 332 -15.83 8.34 -19.61
C PRO A 332 -15.03 7.04 -19.57
N VAL A 333 -14.63 6.55 -20.73
CA VAL A 333 -13.71 5.44 -20.91
C VAL A 333 -12.28 5.99 -20.85
N ALA A 334 -11.50 5.51 -19.89
CA ALA A 334 -10.10 5.88 -19.72
C ALA A 334 -9.19 5.14 -20.71
N ALA A 335 -9.44 3.85 -20.92
CA ALA A 335 -8.63 2.99 -21.76
C ALA A 335 -9.44 1.82 -22.32
N VAL A 336 -9.02 1.36 -23.51
CA VAL A 336 -9.57 0.19 -24.21
C VAL A 336 -8.37 -0.64 -24.68
N ASP A 337 -8.12 -1.76 -24.01
CA ASP A 337 -6.90 -2.57 -24.21
C ASP A 337 -7.26 -4.00 -24.67
N PRO A 338 -6.66 -4.54 -25.74
CA PRO A 338 -6.87 -5.94 -26.09
C PRO A 338 -6.26 -6.86 -25.03
N ILE A 339 -6.99 -7.90 -24.61
CA ILE A 339 -6.50 -8.93 -23.68
C ILE A 339 -6.10 -10.19 -24.45
N THR A 340 -6.96 -10.63 -25.37
CA THR A 340 -6.75 -11.75 -26.30
C THR A 340 -7.19 -11.32 -27.70
N ALA A 341 -7.03 -12.20 -28.69
CA ALA A 341 -7.55 -11.95 -30.04
C ALA A 341 -9.08 -11.76 -30.08
N ASP A 342 -9.80 -12.28 -29.08
CA ASP A 342 -11.26 -12.28 -28.97
C ASP A 342 -11.77 -11.60 -27.69
N SER A 343 -10.98 -10.75 -27.03
CA SER A 343 -11.47 -10.01 -25.85
C SER A 343 -10.75 -8.68 -25.61
N THR A 344 -11.51 -7.74 -25.07
CA THR A 344 -11.08 -6.36 -24.81
C THR A 344 -11.37 -5.97 -23.37
N LEU A 345 -10.41 -5.33 -22.72
CA LEU A 345 -10.53 -4.68 -21.42
C LEU A 345 -10.97 -3.24 -21.61
N VAL A 346 -11.99 -2.82 -20.85
CA VAL A 346 -12.44 -1.42 -20.80
C VAL A 346 -12.22 -0.89 -19.39
N THR A 347 -11.44 0.19 -19.27
CA THR A 347 -11.20 0.89 -18.00
C THR A 347 -11.99 2.19 -17.98
N PHE A 348 -12.75 2.43 -16.93
CA PHE A 348 -13.58 3.64 -16.78
C PHE A 348 -12.88 4.70 -15.93
N ALA A 349 -13.01 5.97 -16.32
CA ALA A 349 -12.60 7.12 -15.54
C ALA A 349 -13.79 7.63 -14.70
N VAL A 350 -14.08 6.95 -13.59
CA VAL A 350 -15.14 7.37 -12.67
C VAL A 350 -14.79 8.74 -12.07
N PRO A 351 -15.62 9.78 -12.28
CA PRO A 351 -15.38 11.11 -11.71
C PRO A 351 -15.29 11.08 -10.19
N GLU A 352 -14.50 11.97 -9.58
CA GLU A 352 -14.27 12.04 -8.13
C GLU A 352 -15.59 12.10 -7.33
N ALA A 353 -16.55 12.90 -7.79
CA ALA A 353 -17.87 13.03 -7.15
C ALA A 353 -18.73 11.75 -7.17
N LEU A 354 -18.39 10.77 -8.01
CA LEU A 354 -19.11 9.49 -8.13
C LEU A 354 -18.34 8.31 -7.54
N GLN A 355 -17.12 8.51 -7.03
CA GLN A 355 -16.29 7.40 -6.54
C GLN A 355 -16.98 6.57 -5.45
N ASP A 356 -17.67 7.22 -4.51
CA ASP A 356 -18.38 6.53 -3.43
C ASP A 356 -19.56 5.68 -3.91
N GLN A 357 -20.25 6.12 -4.97
CA GLN A 357 -21.36 5.38 -5.59
C GLN A 357 -20.87 4.21 -6.44
N PHE A 358 -19.63 4.25 -6.90
CA PHE A 358 -19.01 3.19 -7.72
C PHE A 358 -18.03 2.31 -6.94
N ARG A 359 -17.95 2.44 -5.61
CA ARG A 359 -17.32 1.40 -4.78
C ARG A 359 -18.12 0.10 -4.91
N PHE A 360 -17.43 -1.02 -4.88
CA PHE A 360 -18.03 -2.33 -5.14
C PHE A 360 -17.46 -3.39 -4.19
N GLU A 361 -18.25 -4.43 -3.97
CA GLU A 361 -17.78 -5.68 -3.38
C GLU A 361 -17.23 -6.59 -4.49
N PRO A 362 -16.20 -7.40 -4.23
CA PRO A 362 -15.61 -8.22 -5.27
C PRO A 362 -16.62 -9.23 -5.82
N GLY A 363 -16.60 -9.42 -7.13
CA GLY A 363 -17.56 -10.27 -7.85
C GLY A 363 -18.84 -9.55 -8.31
N GLN A 364 -19.05 -8.29 -7.94
CA GLN A 364 -20.13 -7.47 -8.48
C GLN A 364 -19.93 -7.13 -9.96
N HIS A 365 -21.01 -6.73 -10.63
CA HIS A 365 -21.05 -6.29 -12.02
C HIS A 365 -21.59 -4.87 -12.17
N VAL A 366 -21.36 -4.29 -13.36
CA VAL A 366 -22.04 -3.07 -13.81
C VAL A 366 -22.83 -3.34 -15.07
N SER A 367 -23.99 -2.68 -15.21
CA SER A 367 -24.71 -2.63 -16.47
C SER A 367 -24.26 -1.42 -17.29
N VAL A 368 -23.88 -1.66 -18.53
CA VAL A 368 -23.53 -0.63 -19.51
C VAL A 368 -24.66 -0.49 -20.52
N ARG A 369 -25.03 0.75 -20.81
CA ARG A 369 -26.02 1.12 -21.82
C ARG A 369 -25.40 2.09 -22.83
N THR A 370 -25.71 1.88 -24.10
CA THR A 370 -25.33 2.77 -25.20
C THR A 370 -26.36 2.68 -26.32
N ASP A 371 -26.51 3.75 -27.07
CA ASP A 371 -27.31 3.78 -28.29
C ASP A 371 -26.40 3.42 -29.48
N LEU A 372 -26.77 2.38 -30.23
CA LEU A 372 -26.06 1.94 -31.43
C LEU A 372 -27.05 1.98 -32.60
N GLY A 373 -27.09 3.12 -33.32
CA GLY A 373 -27.90 3.26 -34.52
C GLY A 373 -29.41 3.39 -34.27
N GLY A 374 -29.83 3.92 -33.12
CA GLY A 374 -31.24 4.09 -32.74
C GLY A 374 -31.79 2.93 -31.90
N GLU A 375 -31.00 1.87 -31.69
CA GLU A 375 -31.31 0.78 -30.78
C GLU A 375 -30.53 0.93 -29.47
N GLY A 376 -31.25 1.06 -28.36
CA GLY A 376 -30.66 1.08 -27.02
C GLY A 376 -30.16 -0.31 -26.62
N VAL A 377 -28.84 -0.50 -26.59
CA VAL A 377 -28.22 -1.76 -26.19
C VAL A 377 -27.78 -1.68 -24.73
N ARG A 378 -28.28 -2.61 -23.91
CA ARG A 378 -27.90 -2.78 -22.50
C ARG A 378 -27.23 -4.14 -22.30
N ARG A 379 -26.07 -4.18 -21.65
CA ARG A 379 -25.33 -5.40 -21.30
C ARG A 379 -24.70 -5.27 -19.92
N SER A 380 -24.57 -6.37 -19.20
CA SER A 380 -23.90 -6.40 -17.90
C SER A 380 -22.56 -7.10 -17.99
N TYR A 381 -21.58 -6.58 -17.26
CA TYR A 381 -20.24 -7.15 -17.20
C TYR A 381 -19.72 -7.14 -15.77
N SER A 382 -19.22 -8.28 -15.30
CA SER A 382 -18.58 -8.38 -13.99
C SER A 382 -17.34 -7.48 -13.92
N ILE A 383 -17.17 -6.82 -12.77
CA ILE A 383 -16.01 -5.99 -12.50
C ILE A 383 -14.82 -6.92 -12.31
N CYS A 384 -13.74 -6.68 -13.05
CA CYS A 384 -12.55 -7.52 -13.08
C CYS A 384 -11.33 -6.87 -12.41
N ALA A 385 -11.59 -6.03 -11.40
CA ALA A 385 -10.58 -5.36 -10.58
C ALA A 385 -10.73 -5.74 -9.10
N PRO A 386 -9.66 -5.74 -8.31
CA PRO A 386 -9.76 -5.94 -6.86
C PRO A 386 -10.58 -4.81 -6.21
N ALA A 387 -11.46 -5.14 -5.28
CA ALA A 387 -12.33 -4.18 -4.59
C ALA A 387 -11.57 -3.21 -3.66
N THR A 388 -10.32 -3.53 -3.36
CA THR A 388 -9.37 -2.68 -2.63
C THR A 388 -8.83 -1.51 -3.44
N ARG A 389 -9.08 -1.48 -4.76
CA ARG A 389 -8.57 -0.45 -5.67
C ARG A 389 -9.70 0.43 -6.17
N ALA A 390 -9.44 1.73 -6.27
CA ALA A 390 -10.37 2.70 -6.85
C ALA A 390 -10.33 2.66 -8.40
N GLN A 391 -10.54 1.48 -9.00
CA GLN A 391 -10.49 1.30 -10.45
C GLN A 391 -11.67 0.43 -10.92
N LEU A 392 -12.49 0.97 -11.82
CA LEU A 392 -13.60 0.25 -12.44
C LEU A 392 -13.17 -0.28 -13.82
N ARG A 393 -13.15 -1.61 -13.96
CA ARG A 393 -12.76 -2.32 -15.20
C ARG A 393 -13.71 -3.45 -15.51
N ILE A 394 -14.06 -3.59 -16.78
CA ILE A 394 -14.81 -4.73 -17.32
C ILE A 394 -14.02 -5.37 -18.45
N ALA A 395 -14.25 -6.66 -18.70
CA ALA A 395 -13.73 -7.30 -19.90
C ALA A 395 -14.86 -7.88 -20.74
N VAL A 396 -14.77 -7.63 -22.04
CA VAL A 396 -15.79 -7.95 -23.03
C VAL A 396 -15.20 -8.98 -23.98
N LYS A 397 -15.77 -10.19 -23.97
CA LYS A 397 -15.44 -11.22 -24.95
C LYS A 397 -16.22 -10.97 -26.26
N HIS A 398 -15.52 -11.06 -27.38
CA HIS A 398 -16.09 -10.81 -28.71
C HIS A 398 -16.92 -12.01 -29.16
N ILE A 399 -18.23 -11.80 -29.29
CA ILE A 399 -19.15 -12.79 -29.83
C ILE A 399 -19.39 -12.45 -31.31
N PRO A 400 -19.17 -13.39 -32.25
CA PRO A 400 -19.50 -13.18 -33.66
C PRO A 400 -20.95 -12.72 -33.85
N GLY A 401 -21.16 -11.62 -34.56
CA GLY A 401 -22.49 -11.02 -34.76
C GLY A 401 -23.07 -10.31 -33.53
N GLY A 402 -22.33 -10.20 -32.42
CA GLY A 402 -22.79 -9.51 -31.22
C GLY A 402 -22.72 -7.99 -31.33
N THR A 403 -23.85 -7.30 -31.13
CA THR A 403 -23.96 -5.84 -31.29
C THR A 403 -23.00 -5.06 -30.39
N PHE A 404 -23.09 -5.23 -29.06
CA PHE A 404 -22.23 -4.49 -28.13
C PHE A 404 -20.78 -4.96 -28.17
N SER A 405 -20.55 -6.27 -28.23
CA SER A 405 -19.19 -6.82 -28.24
C SER A 405 -18.42 -6.43 -29.51
N GLY A 406 -19.11 -6.34 -30.66
CA GLY A 406 -18.54 -5.81 -31.90
C GLY A 406 -18.24 -4.31 -31.80
N PHE A 407 -19.15 -3.52 -31.23
CA PHE A 407 -18.89 -2.10 -30.96
C PHE A 407 -17.64 -1.88 -30.08
N VAL A 408 -17.49 -2.65 -29.00
CA VAL A 408 -16.31 -2.55 -28.13
C VAL A 408 -15.02 -2.92 -28.89
N ALA A 409 -15.06 -4.00 -29.67
CA ALA A 409 -13.92 -4.48 -30.43
C ALA A 409 -13.43 -3.49 -31.50
N GLU A 410 -14.37 -2.87 -32.21
CA GLU A 410 -14.08 -2.18 -33.47
C GLU A 410 -14.14 -0.65 -33.33
N HIS A 411 -15.00 -0.13 -32.46
CA HIS A 411 -15.40 1.29 -32.47
C HIS A 411 -15.09 2.03 -31.17
N LEU A 412 -15.20 1.38 -30.00
CA LEU A 412 -14.97 2.05 -28.72
C LEU A 412 -13.51 2.51 -28.56
N ARG A 413 -13.31 3.73 -28.10
CA ARG A 413 -11.99 4.34 -27.85
C ARG A 413 -11.93 5.03 -26.48
N ALA A 414 -10.71 5.28 -26.01
CA ALA A 414 -10.49 6.13 -24.86
C ALA A 414 -11.04 7.55 -25.12
N GLY A 415 -11.73 8.11 -24.14
CA GLY A 415 -12.44 9.39 -24.23
C GLY A 415 -13.93 9.26 -24.55
N ASP A 416 -14.39 8.12 -25.09
CA ASP A 416 -15.82 7.87 -25.30
C ASP A 416 -16.56 7.82 -23.95
N VAL A 417 -17.86 8.08 -23.97
CA VAL A 417 -18.70 8.11 -22.77
C VAL A 417 -19.80 7.08 -22.88
N LEU A 418 -19.87 6.17 -21.90
CA LEU A 418 -20.92 5.15 -21.81
C LEU A 418 -21.81 5.44 -20.60
N GLU A 419 -23.08 5.04 -20.65
CA GLU A 419 -23.93 5.03 -19.47
C GLU A 419 -23.63 3.76 -18.66
N VAL A 420 -23.13 3.93 -17.44
CA VAL A 420 -22.77 2.83 -16.54
C VAL A 420 -23.63 2.92 -15.29
N MET A 421 -24.28 1.81 -14.97
CA MET A 421 -25.06 1.65 -13.75
C MET A 421 -24.13 1.46 -12.55
N THR A 422 -24.52 1.97 -11.38
CA THR A 422 -23.85 1.68 -10.12
C THR A 422 -23.69 0.16 -9.91
N PRO A 423 -22.61 -0.30 -9.26
CA PRO A 423 -22.34 -1.73 -9.06
C PRO A 423 -23.51 -2.47 -8.41
N ALA A 424 -23.74 -3.70 -8.88
CA ALA A 424 -24.80 -4.58 -8.41
C ALA A 424 -24.34 -6.04 -8.41
N GLY A 425 -25.16 -6.93 -7.84
CA GLY A 425 -24.89 -8.36 -7.76
C GLY A 425 -24.41 -8.81 -6.37
N SER A 426 -24.51 -10.11 -6.14
CA SER A 426 -24.26 -10.79 -4.87
C SER A 426 -23.31 -11.98 -5.00
N PHE A 427 -22.63 -12.14 -6.13
CA PHE A 427 -21.66 -13.21 -6.36
C PHE A 427 -20.38 -12.96 -5.56
N SER A 428 -20.43 -13.16 -4.24
CA SER A 428 -19.35 -12.84 -3.32
C SER A 428 -19.53 -13.60 -2.00
N SER A 429 -18.48 -13.62 -1.18
CA SER A 429 -18.53 -14.11 0.20
C SER A 429 -18.09 -13.00 1.16
N ALA A 430 -18.61 -13.04 2.39
CA ALA A 430 -18.20 -12.10 3.43
C ALA A 430 -16.70 -12.24 3.71
N LEU A 431 -15.96 -11.14 3.51
CA LEU A 431 -14.53 -11.09 3.72
C LEU A 431 -14.20 -10.55 5.10
N HIS A 432 -13.17 -11.10 5.74
CA HIS A 432 -12.65 -10.59 7.00
C HIS A 432 -11.14 -10.85 7.13
N PRO A 433 -10.33 -9.89 7.60
CA PRO A 433 -8.87 -10.05 7.65
C PRO A 433 -8.37 -11.25 8.48
N LEU A 434 -9.19 -11.72 9.44
CA LEU A 434 -8.88 -12.87 10.30
C LEU A 434 -9.42 -14.21 9.80
N HIS A 435 -10.15 -14.24 8.68
CA HIS A 435 -10.60 -15.51 8.11
C HIS A 435 -9.42 -16.39 7.70
N ARG A 436 -9.68 -17.68 7.77
CA ARG A 436 -8.75 -18.76 7.40
C ARG A 436 -9.51 -19.76 6.53
N LYS A 437 -9.95 -19.28 5.37
CA LYS A 437 -10.82 -20.03 4.47
C LYS A 437 -10.04 -20.64 3.31
N HIS A 438 -10.59 -21.70 2.74
CA HIS A 438 -10.24 -22.21 1.43
C HIS A 438 -11.33 -21.85 0.42
N TYR A 439 -10.94 -21.07 -0.56
CA TYR A 439 -11.79 -20.68 -1.67
C TYR A 439 -11.46 -21.50 -2.91
N VAL A 440 -12.48 -21.95 -3.64
CA VAL A 440 -12.30 -22.60 -4.93
C VAL A 440 -13.09 -21.88 -6.02
N GLY A 441 -12.40 -21.44 -7.07
CA GLY A 441 -13.02 -20.92 -8.28
C GLY A 441 -13.02 -21.97 -9.38
N LEU A 442 -14.18 -22.34 -9.90
CA LEU A 442 -14.31 -23.23 -11.05
C LEU A 442 -14.95 -22.46 -12.20
N VAL A 443 -14.10 -22.01 -13.12
CA VAL A 443 -14.49 -21.05 -14.14
C VAL A 443 -14.03 -21.43 -15.53
N ALA A 444 -14.71 -20.91 -16.55
CA ALA A 444 -14.30 -21.09 -17.93
C ALA A 444 -14.53 -19.85 -18.81
N GLY A 445 -13.58 -19.61 -19.72
CA GLY A 445 -13.61 -18.48 -20.65
C GLY A 445 -13.71 -17.13 -19.92
N SER A 446 -14.74 -16.32 -20.27
CA SER A 446 -14.96 -15.02 -19.65
C SER A 446 -15.46 -15.07 -18.22
N GLY A 447 -15.89 -16.24 -17.72
CA GLY A 447 -16.33 -16.41 -16.32
C GLY A 447 -15.23 -16.14 -15.28
N ILE A 448 -13.98 -15.95 -15.72
CA ILE A 448 -12.89 -15.48 -14.88
C ILE A 448 -13.10 -14.07 -14.34
N THR A 449 -13.88 -13.20 -15.00
CA THR A 449 -13.98 -11.78 -14.63
C THR A 449 -14.42 -11.52 -13.19
N PRO A 450 -15.53 -12.08 -12.67
CA PRO A 450 -15.91 -11.91 -11.27
C PRO A 450 -14.93 -12.60 -10.33
N VAL A 451 -14.45 -13.81 -10.70
CA VAL A 451 -13.55 -14.60 -9.85
C VAL A 451 -12.16 -13.99 -9.73
N LEU A 452 -11.68 -13.28 -10.75
CA LEU A 452 -10.44 -12.51 -10.67
C LEU A 452 -10.56 -11.38 -9.64
N SER A 453 -11.69 -10.68 -9.60
CA SER A 453 -11.97 -9.65 -8.59
C SER A 453 -11.98 -10.25 -7.18
N ILE A 454 -12.66 -11.39 -7.00
CA ILE A 454 -12.71 -12.12 -5.73
C ILE A 454 -11.33 -12.60 -5.32
N LEU A 455 -10.66 -13.40 -6.15
CA LEU A 455 -9.34 -13.97 -5.88
C LEU A 455 -8.33 -12.89 -5.50
N ALA A 456 -8.22 -11.83 -6.30
CA ALA A 456 -7.25 -10.78 -6.02
C ALA A 456 -7.58 -10.02 -4.72
N THR A 457 -8.86 -9.81 -4.42
CA THR A 457 -9.30 -9.18 -3.17
C THR A 457 -9.05 -10.07 -1.95
N VAL A 458 -9.38 -11.37 -2.03
CA VAL A 458 -9.11 -12.34 -0.95
C VAL A 458 -7.62 -12.41 -0.66
N MET A 459 -6.77 -12.53 -1.70
CA MET A 459 -5.32 -12.61 -1.51
C MET A 459 -4.71 -11.34 -0.89
N GLU A 460 -5.32 -10.17 -1.11
CA GLU A 460 -4.91 -8.90 -0.51
C GLU A 460 -5.43 -8.71 0.93
N LEU A 461 -6.65 -9.18 1.25
CA LEU A 461 -7.31 -8.94 2.54
C LEU A 461 -7.15 -10.08 3.57
N GLU A 462 -7.32 -11.33 3.14
CA GLU A 462 -7.35 -12.51 4.01
C GLU A 462 -6.01 -13.24 3.97
N THR A 463 -5.09 -12.81 4.82
CA THR A 463 -3.68 -13.20 4.69
C THR A 463 -3.34 -14.63 5.11
N GLU A 464 -4.31 -15.34 5.70
CA GLU A 464 -4.22 -16.74 6.11
C GLU A 464 -5.17 -17.65 5.29
N SER A 465 -5.97 -17.08 4.38
CA SER A 465 -6.83 -17.85 3.48
C SER A 465 -6.03 -18.33 2.26
N ARG A 466 -6.49 -19.42 1.63
CA ARG A 466 -5.92 -19.96 0.39
C ARG A 466 -6.97 -20.00 -0.72
N PHE A 467 -6.54 -19.96 -1.98
CA PHE A 467 -7.41 -19.95 -3.14
C PHE A 467 -6.92 -20.96 -4.19
N THR A 468 -7.81 -21.84 -4.64
CA THR A 468 -7.55 -22.73 -5.79
C THR A 468 -8.43 -22.32 -6.96
N LEU A 469 -7.81 -22.01 -8.11
CA LEU A 469 -8.53 -21.62 -9.32
C LEU A 469 -8.40 -22.71 -10.39
N ILE A 470 -9.51 -23.37 -10.73
CA ILE A 470 -9.61 -24.25 -11.90
C ILE A 470 -10.17 -23.43 -13.06
N TYR A 471 -9.34 -23.17 -14.07
CA TYR A 471 -9.69 -22.27 -15.18
C TYR A 471 -9.66 -22.95 -16.55
N GLY A 472 -10.85 -23.22 -17.09
CA GLY A 472 -11.08 -23.85 -18.39
C GLY A 472 -11.00 -22.91 -19.59
N ASN A 473 -10.14 -23.21 -20.56
CA ASN A 473 -10.00 -22.47 -21.83
C ASN A 473 -9.71 -23.40 -23.03
N ARG A 474 -9.62 -22.83 -24.23
CA ARG A 474 -9.23 -23.59 -25.44
C ARG A 474 -7.72 -23.78 -25.51
N THR A 475 -6.98 -22.66 -25.55
CA THR A 475 -5.51 -22.63 -25.59
C THR A 475 -4.97 -21.60 -24.61
N LYS A 476 -3.65 -21.61 -24.38
CA LYS A 476 -2.98 -20.58 -23.57
C LYS A 476 -3.22 -19.17 -24.11
N GLU A 477 -3.22 -18.99 -25.43
CA GLU A 477 -3.38 -17.69 -26.10
C GLU A 477 -4.79 -17.12 -25.96
N SER A 478 -5.81 -17.99 -25.90
CA SER A 478 -7.20 -17.59 -25.69
C SER A 478 -7.56 -17.34 -24.21
N THR A 479 -6.61 -17.52 -23.29
CA THR A 479 -6.85 -17.42 -21.85
C THR A 479 -6.81 -15.96 -21.41
N MET A 480 -7.97 -15.42 -21.02
CA MET A 480 -8.06 -14.03 -20.53
C MET A 480 -7.25 -13.86 -19.24
N PHE A 481 -6.62 -12.69 -19.09
CA PHE A 481 -5.85 -12.29 -17.89
C PHE A 481 -4.67 -13.20 -17.53
N ARG A 482 -4.18 -14.04 -18.45
CA ARG A 482 -3.10 -15.00 -18.16
C ARG A 482 -1.88 -14.38 -17.48
N ALA A 483 -1.35 -13.29 -18.03
CA ALA A 483 -0.18 -12.62 -17.45
C ALA A 483 -0.44 -11.98 -16.08
N GLU A 484 -1.69 -11.61 -15.77
CA GLU A 484 -2.08 -11.10 -14.46
C GLU A 484 -2.20 -12.24 -13.45
N LEU A 485 -2.79 -13.36 -13.86
CA LEU A 485 -2.87 -14.59 -13.06
C LEU A 485 -1.47 -15.16 -12.75
N ASP A 486 -0.56 -15.22 -13.71
CA ASP A 486 0.82 -15.68 -13.49
C ASP A 486 1.56 -14.80 -12.45
N ARG A 487 1.31 -13.49 -12.46
CA ARG A 487 1.88 -12.56 -11.46
C ARG A 487 1.26 -12.75 -10.08
N LEU A 488 -0.05 -12.99 -10.01
CA LEU A 488 -0.74 -13.25 -8.75
C LEU A 488 -0.26 -14.56 -8.13
N GLU A 489 -0.17 -15.63 -8.93
CA GLU A 489 0.34 -16.93 -8.50
C GLU A 489 1.80 -16.80 -8.03
N SER A 490 2.66 -16.11 -8.80
CA SER A 490 4.06 -15.85 -8.39
C SER A 490 4.16 -15.07 -7.08
N ARG A 491 3.24 -14.11 -6.84
CA ARG A 491 3.24 -13.27 -5.64
C ARG A 491 2.71 -14.00 -4.40
N TYR A 492 1.78 -14.93 -4.59
CA TYR A 492 1.08 -15.64 -3.51
C TYR A 492 1.28 -17.15 -3.61
N ALA A 493 2.46 -17.60 -4.06
CA ALA A 493 2.77 -19.00 -4.36
C ALA A 493 2.60 -19.96 -3.17
N ASP A 494 2.56 -19.43 -1.94
CA ASP A 494 2.30 -20.18 -0.70
C ASP A 494 0.81 -20.49 -0.47
N ARG A 495 -0.11 -19.77 -1.13
CA ARG A 495 -1.56 -19.80 -0.84
C ARG A 495 -2.49 -19.69 -2.05
N LEU A 496 -1.96 -19.49 -3.25
CA LEU A 496 -2.72 -19.43 -4.50
C LEU A 496 -2.22 -20.52 -5.46
N GLU A 497 -3.13 -21.37 -5.91
CA GLU A 497 -2.86 -22.39 -6.93
C GLU A 497 -3.77 -22.18 -8.14
N ILE A 498 -3.21 -22.13 -9.35
CA ILE A 498 -3.97 -21.96 -10.58
C ILE A 498 -3.80 -23.17 -11.50
N ARG A 499 -4.89 -23.90 -11.73
CA ARG A 499 -4.97 -25.07 -12.61
C ARG A 499 -5.64 -24.69 -13.92
N HIS A 500 -4.84 -24.48 -14.96
CA HIS A 500 -5.35 -24.24 -16.31
C HIS A 500 -5.81 -25.54 -16.96
N VAL A 501 -7.10 -25.64 -17.30
CA VAL A 501 -7.69 -26.78 -18.03
C VAL A 501 -7.85 -26.38 -19.49
N LEU A 502 -7.13 -27.02 -20.41
CA LEU A 502 -7.04 -26.57 -21.81
C LEU A 502 -7.52 -27.64 -22.79
N SER A 503 -8.57 -27.32 -23.55
CA SER A 503 -9.26 -28.28 -24.43
C SER A 503 -8.63 -28.48 -25.81
N ALA A 504 -7.76 -27.57 -26.26
CA ALA A 504 -7.18 -27.58 -27.60
C ALA A 504 -5.66 -27.26 -27.59
N GLU A 505 -4.98 -27.46 -26.46
CA GLU A 505 -3.54 -27.21 -26.32
C GLU A 505 -2.74 -28.49 -26.65
N PRO A 506 -1.89 -28.50 -27.71
CA PRO A 506 -1.27 -29.73 -28.22
C PRO A 506 -0.33 -30.48 -27.25
N ARG A 507 0.21 -29.78 -26.24
CA ARG A 507 1.15 -30.34 -25.25
C ARG A 507 0.79 -29.86 -23.86
N HIS A 508 -0.33 -30.37 -23.35
CA HIS A 508 -0.81 -30.08 -22.00
C HIS A 508 -0.89 -31.35 -21.17
N THR A 509 -0.76 -31.19 -19.86
CA THR A 509 -0.81 -32.29 -18.88
C THR A 509 -2.12 -33.07 -19.04
N PRO A 510 -2.12 -34.42 -19.19
CA PRO A 510 -3.32 -35.21 -19.46
C PRO A 510 -4.48 -34.97 -18.47
N GLU A 511 -4.13 -34.78 -17.19
CA GLU A 511 -5.06 -34.51 -16.09
C GLU A 511 -5.76 -33.15 -16.21
N LEU A 512 -5.16 -32.22 -16.97
CA LEU A 512 -5.68 -30.87 -17.21
C LEU A 512 -6.03 -30.63 -18.69
N SER A 513 -5.92 -31.62 -19.57
CA SER A 513 -6.30 -31.52 -20.98
C SER A 513 -7.78 -31.79 -21.18
N GLY A 514 -8.49 -31.03 -22.02
CA GLY A 514 -9.93 -31.21 -22.28
C GLY A 514 -10.80 -30.11 -21.68
N ARG A 515 -12.09 -30.40 -21.48
CA ARG A 515 -13.04 -29.47 -20.85
C ARG A 515 -13.23 -29.85 -19.38
N ILE A 516 -13.71 -28.90 -18.59
CA ILE A 516 -14.23 -29.21 -17.26
C ILE A 516 -15.54 -29.96 -17.45
N ASP A 517 -15.57 -31.23 -17.05
CA ASP A 517 -16.71 -32.13 -17.17
C ASP A 517 -16.95 -32.89 -15.85
N ALA A 518 -18.05 -33.64 -15.80
CA ALA A 518 -18.45 -34.37 -14.59
C ALA A 518 -17.40 -35.38 -14.13
N GLN A 519 -16.72 -36.05 -15.07
CA GLN A 519 -15.71 -37.06 -14.74
C GLN A 519 -14.49 -36.42 -14.07
N ARG A 520 -13.98 -35.31 -14.62
CA ARG A 520 -12.83 -34.60 -14.03
C ARG A 520 -13.18 -33.95 -12.71
N LEU A 521 -14.36 -33.34 -12.61
CA LEU A 521 -14.79 -32.74 -11.37
C LEU A 521 -14.94 -33.81 -10.27
N ALA A 522 -15.56 -34.96 -10.56
CA ALA A 522 -15.61 -36.09 -9.62
C ALA A 522 -14.21 -36.56 -9.20
N HIS A 523 -13.26 -36.62 -10.14
CA HIS A 523 -11.87 -36.98 -9.83
C HIS A 523 -11.19 -35.98 -8.88
N TRP A 524 -11.34 -34.67 -9.11
CA TRP A 524 -10.78 -33.65 -8.21
C TRP A 524 -11.45 -33.64 -6.83
N LEU A 525 -12.78 -33.78 -6.78
CA LEU A 525 -13.54 -33.79 -5.52
C LEU A 525 -13.22 -35.01 -4.64
N THR A 526 -12.84 -36.13 -5.25
CA THR A 526 -12.43 -37.35 -4.53
C THR A 526 -10.93 -37.42 -4.25
N GLY A 527 -10.15 -36.57 -4.90
CA GLY A 527 -8.69 -36.50 -4.77
C GLY A 527 -8.25 -35.34 -3.88
N ASP A 528 -7.88 -34.22 -4.50
CA ASP A 528 -7.18 -33.12 -3.86
C ASP A 528 -8.06 -31.92 -3.49
N LEU A 529 -9.32 -31.89 -3.96
CA LEU A 529 -10.30 -30.85 -3.66
C LEU A 529 -11.51 -31.42 -2.92
N HIS A 530 -11.27 -32.08 -1.79
CA HIS A 530 -12.33 -32.63 -0.95
C HIS A 530 -13.36 -31.54 -0.56
N PRO A 531 -14.66 -31.75 -0.83
CA PRO A 531 -15.72 -30.79 -0.54
C PRO A 531 -15.70 -30.21 0.88
N GLU A 532 -15.44 -31.04 1.89
CA GLU A 532 -15.38 -30.65 3.30
C GLU A 532 -14.22 -29.70 3.64
N SER A 533 -13.18 -29.68 2.79
CA SER A 533 -11.99 -28.85 2.97
C SER A 533 -12.09 -27.47 2.32
N VAL A 534 -13.24 -27.17 1.69
CA VAL A 534 -13.50 -25.94 0.96
C VAL A 534 -14.64 -25.19 1.64
N ASP A 535 -14.38 -23.93 1.98
CA ASP A 535 -15.35 -23.09 2.67
C ASP A 535 -16.31 -22.40 1.69
N GLU A 536 -15.84 -22.07 0.49
CA GLU A 536 -16.59 -21.28 -0.50
C GLU A 536 -16.24 -21.70 -1.94
N TRP A 537 -17.27 -21.97 -2.75
CA TRP A 537 -17.17 -22.35 -4.16
C TRP A 537 -17.73 -21.26 -5.06
N PHE A 538 -16.96 -20.83 -6.05
CA PHE A 538 -17.38 -19.83 -7.05
C PHE A 538 -17.43 -20.45 -8.44
N LEU A 539 -18.63 -20.55 -9.01
CA LEU A 539 -18.90 -21.19 -10.30
C LEU A 539 -19.33 -20.13 -11.32
N CYS A 540 -18.57 -19.99 -12.41
CA CYS A 540 -18.91 -19.04 -13.47
C CYS A 540 -18.36 -19.47 -14.84
N GLY A 541 -19.23 -19.55 -15.84
CA GLY A 541 -18.86 -20.05 -17.16
C GLY A 541 -20.07 -20.54 -17.96
N PRO A 542 -19.87 -21.42 -18.97
CA PRO A 542 -20.97 -22.01 -19.73
C PRO A 542 -22.00 -22.66 -18.83
N ALA A 543 -23.30 -22.44 -19.09
CA ALA A 543 -24.39 -22.85 -18.21
C ALA A 543 -24.29 -24.33 -17.79
N ALA A 544 -24.15 -25.24 -18.76
CA ALA A 544 -24.04 -26.68 -18.50
C ALA A 544 -22.87 -27.07 -17.58
N MET A 545 -21.74 -26.34 -17.65
CA MET A 545 -20.60 -26.58 -16.77
C MET A 545 -20.92 -26.10 -15.35
N SER A 546 -21.40 -24.86 -15.21
CA SER A 546 -21.62 -24.24 -13.91
C SER A 546 -22.77 -24.91 -13.14
N THR A 547 -23.87 -25.28 -13.81
CA THR A 547 -25.01 -25.95 -13.16
C THR A 547 -24.70 -27.40 -12.85
N GLY A 548 -24.03 -28.14 -13.75
CA GLY A 548 -23.59 -29.51 -13.47
C GLY A 548 -22.58 -29.57 -12.32
N ALA A 549 -21.65 -28.61 -12.23
CA ALA A 549 -20.73 -28.50 -11.10
C ALA A 549 -21.47 -28.25 -9.78
N ARG A 550 -22.50 -27.37 -9.79
CA ARG A 550 -23.33 -27.11 -8.62
C ARG A 550 -24.07 -28.37 -8.16
N GLU A 551 -24.69 -29.10 -9.07
CA GLU A 551 -25.42 -30.34 -8.76
C GLU A 551 -24.51 -31.38 -8.10
N MET A 552 -23.33 -31.64 -8.69
CA MET A 552 -22.38 -32.59 -8.11
C MET A 552 -21.83 -32.16 -6.74
N LEU A 553 -21.65 -30.86 -6.49
CA LEU A 553 -21.22 -30.37 -5.17
C LEU A 553 -22.31 -30.61 -4.12
N ILE A 554 -23.58 -30.39 -4.46
CA ILE A 554 -24.72 -30.65 -3.57
C ILE A 554 -24.86 -32.15 -3.30
N GLU A 555 -24.77 -32.98 -4.34
CA GLU A 555 -24.76 -34.46 -4.18
C GLU A 555 -23.56 -34.93 -3.34
N GLY A 556 -22.44 -34.23 -3.43
CA GLY A 556 -21.25 -34.42 -2.60
C GLY A 556 -21.35 -33.86 -1.18
N GLY A 557 -22.51 -33.34 -0.77
CA GLY A 557 -22.78 -32.87 0.60
C GLY A 557 -22.39 -31.42 0.91
N VAL A 558 -22.05 -30.61 -0.10
CA VAL A 558 -21.79 -29.17 0.10
C VAL A 558 -23.09 -28.43 0.34
N GLU A 559 -23.13 -27.64 1.41
CA GLU A 559 -24.24 -26.74 1.72
C GLU A 559 -24.47 -25.72 0.57
N PRO A 560 -25.70 -25.56 0.04
CA PRO A 560 -25.98 -24.66 -1.06
C PRO A 560 -25.50 -23.22 -0.85
N GLU A 561 -25.49 -22.74 0.40
CA GLU A 561 -25.05 -21.40 0.79
C GLU A 561 -23.55 -21.16 0.58
N ARG A 562 -22.75 -22.23 0.49
CA ARG A 562 -21.31 -22.17 0.19
C ARG A 562 -21.02 -22.23 -1.30
N ILE A 563 -22.05 -22.35 -2.15
CA ILE A 563 -21.92 -22.47 -3.60
C ILE A 563 -22.49 -21.23 -4.28
N HIS A 564 -21.61 -20.36 -4.72
CA HIS A 564 -21.94 -19.14 -5.45
C HIS A 564 -21.96 -19.44 -6.95
N LEU A 565 -23.06 -19.15 -7.62
CA LEU A 565 -23.26 -19.41 -9.05
C LEU A 565 -23.60 -18.11 -9.79
N GLU A 566 -22.86 -17.81 -10.86
CA GLU A 566 -23.19 -16.72 -11.79
C GLU A 566 -23.33 -17.25 -13.23
N LEU A 567 -24.41 -16.83 -13.92
CA LEU A 567 -24.72 -17.20 -15.31
C LEU A 567 -24.74 -15.96 -16.21
N PHE A 568 -23.90 -15.97 -17.25
CA PHE A 568 -23.80 -14.87 -18.22
C PHE A 568 -24.80 -14.94 -19.36
N THR A 569 -25.32 -16.13 -19.63
CA THR A 569 -26.43 -16.37 -20.55
C THR A 569 -27.60 -16.88 -19.73
N GLY A 570 -28.83 -16.47 -20.10
CA GLY A 570 -30.03 -17.04 -19.49
C GLY A 570 -29.98 -18.57 -19.52
N PHE A 571 -30.47 -19.20 -18.47
CA PHE A 571 -30.67 -20.64 -18.45
C PHE A 571 -31.74 -20.98 -19.48
N ASP A 572 -31.50 -21.97 -20.32
CA ASP A 572 -32.50 -22.38 -21.30
C ASP A 572 -33.72 -22.89 -20.52
N ARG A 573 -34.88 -22.25 -20.72
CA ARG A 573 -36.15 -22.77 -20.20
C ARG A 573 -36.32 -24.10 -20.92
N GLY A 574 -35.94 -25.21 -20.30
CA GLY A 574 -36.37 -26.53 -20.78
C GLY A 574 -37.90 -26.54 -20.91
N ASP A 575 -38.47 -27.62 -21.43
CA ASP A 575 -39.93 -27.83 -21.48
C ASP A 575 -40.51 -27.91 -20.05
N ALA A 576 -40.56 -26.79 -19.34
CA ALA A 576 -41.26 -26.64 -18.09
C ALA A 576 -42.75 -26.86 -18.36
N PRO A 577 -43.46 -27.60 -17.49
CA PRO A 577 -44.88 -27.86 -17.70
C PRO A 577 -45.61 -26.52 -17.84
N VAL A 578 -46.49 -26.40 -18.84
CA VAL A 578 -47.34 -25.21 -19.03
C VAL A 578 -48.18 -25.03 -17.77
N ARG A 579 -47.79 -24.07 -16.92
CA ARG A 579 -48.52 -23.70 -15.70
C ARG A 579 -49.57 -22.65 -16.07
N ASP A 580 -50.74 -22.74 -15.46
CA ASP A 580 -51.85 -21.81 -15.68
C ASP A 580 -51.59 -20.48 -14.94
N HIS A 581 -50.69 -19.66 -15.50
CA HIS A 581 -50.35 -18.36 -14.96
C HIS A 581 -51.51 -17.38 -15.17
N GLN A 582 -51.87 -16.62 -14.14
CA GLN A 582 -53.00 -15.68 -14.20
C GLN A 582 -52.54 -14.27 -14.59
N SER A 583 -53.42 -13.49 -15.21
CA SER A 583 -53.21 -12.06 -15.33
C SER A 583 -53.38 -11.38 -13.97
N ALA A 584 -52.62 -10.30 -13.75
CA ALA A 584 -52.64 -9.60 -12.47
C ALA A 584 -52.45 -8.08 -12.66
N THR A 585 -52.84 -7.31 -11.65
CA THR A 585 -52.47 -5.89 -11.55
C THR A 585 -51.22 -5.77 -10.69
N VAL A 586 -50.15 -5.21 -11.24
CA VAL A 586 -48.86 -5.08 -10.55
C VAL A 586 -48.58 -3.62 -10.23
N THR A 587 -48.23 -3.33 -8.98
CA THR A 587 -47.71 -2.03 -8.55
C THR A 587 -46.22 -2.15 -8.23
N VAL A 588 -45.40 -1.36 -8.94
CA VAL A 588 -43.95 -1.30 -8.73
C VAL A 588 -43.59 0.03 -8.06
N GLN A 589 -42.81 -0.04 -6.99
CA GLN A 589 -42.11 1.09 -6.40
C GLN A 589 -40.63 1.06 -6.83
N LEU A 590 -40.16 2.14 -7.45
CA LEU A 590 -38.77 2.30 -7.89
C LEU A 590 -38.40 3.79 -7.91
N SER A 591 -37.26 4.12 -7.31
CA SER A 591 -36.76 5.48 -7.13
C SER A 591 -37.79 6.43 -6.50
N GLY A 592 -38.51 5.93 -5.48
CA GLY A 592 -39.57 6.65 -4.77
C GLY A 592 -40.86 6.89 -5.57
N LYS A 593 -40.97 6.37 -6.80
CA LYS A 593 -42.16 6.49 -7.65
C LYS A 593 -42.94 5.17 -7.65
N LYS A 594 -44.26 5.25 -7.49
CA LYS A 594 -45.18 4.11 -7.64
C LYS A 594 -45.86 4.16 -9.00
N GLN A 595 -45.84 3.03 -9.71
CA GLN A 595 -46.51 2.88 -11.00
C GLN A 595 -47.29 1.56 -11.01
N THR A 596 -48.48 1.56 -11.60
CA THR A 596 -49.36 0.40 -11.67
C THR A 596 -49.68 0.07 -13.12
N PHE A 597 -49.60 -1.21 -13.49
CA PHE A 597 -49.83 -1.71 -14.84
C PHE A 597 -50.44 -3.12 -14.78
N GLY A 598 -51.00 -3.57 -15.92
CA GLY A 598 -51.48 -4.93 -16.08
C GLY A 598 -50.36 -5.87 -16.50
N LEU A 599 -50.33 -7.08 -15.92
CA LEU A 599 -49.48 -8.19 -16.30
C LEU A 599 -50.31 -9.24 -17.04
N ALA A 600 -49.85 -9.64 -18.23
CA ALA A 600 -50.49 -10.68 -19.02
C ALA A 600 -50.17 -12.08 -18.45
N ALA A 601 -51.11 -13.02 -18.59
CA ALA A 601 -50.90 -14.40 -18.19
C ALA A 601 -49.63 -14.98 -18.85
N GLY A 602 -48.68 -15.45 -18.03
CA GLY A 602 -47.42 -16.05 -18.47
C GLY A 602 -46.21 -15.10 -18.51
N ASP A 603 -46.44 -13.79 -18.42
CA ASP A 603 -45.35 -12.81 -18.27
C ASP A 603 -44.87 -12.77 -16.82
N THR A 604 -43.55 -12.60 -16.64
CA THR A 604 -42.97 -12.31 -15.33
C THR A 604 -43.20 -10.85 -14.92
N ILE A 605 -43.11 -10.57 -13.63
CA ILE A 605 -43.21 -9.20 -13.09
C ILE A 605 -42.22 -8.24 -13.78
N LEU A 606 -40.99 -8.70 -14.06
CA LEU A 606 -40.00 -7.89 -14.76
C LEU A 606 -40.41 -7.61 -16.21
N GLU A 607 -40.83 -8.62 -16.97
CA GLU A 607 -41.19 -8.47 -18.39
C GLU A 607 -42.31 -7.44 -18.56
N SER A 608 -43.39 -7.55 -17.78
CA SER A 608 -44.48 -6.57 -17.82
C SER A 608 -44.07 -5.18 -17.34
N ALA A 609 -43.16 -5.07 -16.36
CA ALA A 609 -42.62 -3.77 -15.95
C ALA A 609 -41.83 -3.10 -17.09
N LEU A 610 -41.00 -3.86 -17.80
CA LEU A 610 -40.24 -3.34 -18.95
C LEU A 610 -41.15 -2.94 -20.11
N GLN A 611 -42.18 -3.73 -20.41
CA GLN A 611 -43.20 -3.39 -21.42
C GLN A 611 -43.97 -2.10 -21.06
N ALA A 612 -44.23 -1.87 -19.77
CA ALA A 612 -44.84 -0.64 -19.26
C ALA A 612 -43.88 0.56 -19.24
N GLY A 613 -42.64 0.41 -19.75
CA GLY A 613 -41.63 1.47 -19.79
C GLY A 613 -40.97 1.76 -18.43
N ILE A 614 -41.14 0.87 -17.45
CA ILE A 614 -40.48 1.00 -16.14
C ILE A 614 -39.04 0.51 -16.27
N GLY A 615 -38.08 1.36 -15.93
CA GLY A 615 -36.65 1.06 -15.97
C GLY A 615 -36.17 0.10 -14.88
N ALA A 616 -36.89 -1.00 -14.62
CA ALA A 616 -36.55 -1.97 -13.59
C ALA A 616 -35.13 -2.54 -13.79
N PRO A 617 -34.36 -2.76 -12.70
CA PRO A 617 -33.02 -3.30 -12.79
C PRO A 617 -33.06 -4.79 -13.16
N TYR A 618 -32.26 -5.20 -14.14
CA TYR A 618 -32.09 -6.61 -14.52
C TYR A 618 -30.73 -6.85 -15.17
N SER A 619 -30.30 -8.13 -15.19
CA SER A 619 -29.06 -8.56 -15.85
C SER A 619 -29.24 -9.90 -16.60
N CYS A 620 -29.40 -11.03 -15.90
CA CYS A 620 -29.40 -12.37 -16.56
C CYS A 620 -30.77 -12.86 -17.04
N MET A 621 -31.87 -12.37 -16.47
CA MET A 621 -33.24 -12.91 -16.65
C MET A 621 -33.40 -14.44 -16.40
N GLY A 622 -32.43 -15.08 -15.75
CA GLY A 622 -32.41 -16.52 -15.48
C GLY A 622 -32.26 -16.86 -13.98
N GLY A 623 -32.62 -15.94 -13.09
CA GLY A 623 -32.66 -16.22 -11.64
C GLY A 623 -31.31 -16.31 -10.90
N ALA A 624 -30.17 -16.03 -11.56
CA ALA A 624 -28.83 -16.22 -10.97
C ALA A 624 -28.11 -14.93 -10.53
N CYS A 625 -28.40 -13.77 -11.13
CA CYS A 625 -27.62 -12.55 -10.88
C CYS A 625 -28.11 -11.67 -9.71
N GLY A 626 -29.31 -11.92 -9.18
CA GLY A 626 -29.93 -11.10 -8.12
C GLY A 626 -30.30 -9.65 -8.49
N THR A 627 -29.98 -9.15 -9.70
CA THR A 627 -30.24 -7.73 -10.07
C THR A 627 -31.72 -7.36 -10.09
N CYS A 628 -32.60 -8.34 -10.36
CA CYS A 628 -34.05 -8.17 -10.38
C CYS A 628 -34.70 -8.35 -8.99
N ARG A 629 -33.90 -8.38 -7.91
CA ARG A 629 -34.37 -8.53 -6.52
C ARG A 629 -35.27 -7.36 -6.15
N ALA A 630 -36.45 -7.66 -5.63
CA ALA A 630 -37.40 -6.69 -5.09
C ALA A 630 -38.09 -7.28 -3.87
N LYS A 631 -38.52 -6.42 -2.94
CA LYS A 631 -39.32 -6.83 -1.78
C LYS A 631 -40.78 -6.94 -2.17
N LEU A 632 -41.41 -8.07 -1.87
CA LEU A 632 -42.84 -8.26 -2.02
C LEU A 632 -43.57 -7.53 -0.90
N LEU A 633 -44.30 -6.47 -1.23
CA LEU A 633 -45.07 -5.66 -0.28
C LEU A 633 -46.51 -6.18 -0.09
N GLY A 634 -47.04 -6.87 -1.10
CA GLY A 634 -48.39 -7.43 -1.05
C GLY A 634 -48.69 -8.34 -2.24
N GLY A 635 -49.62 -9.28 -2.03
CA GLY A 635 -49.90 -10.36 -2.98
C GLY A 635 -48.99 -11.57 -2.76
N THR A 636 -49.07 -12.52 -3.69
CA THR A 636 -48.29 -13.77 -3.68
C THR A 636 -47.76 -14.05 -5.08
N VAL A 637 -46.57 -14.66 -5.16
CA VAL A 637 -45.92 -15.02 -6.42
C VAL A 637 -45.31 -16.42 -6.31
N GLU A 638 -45.12 -17.05 -7.45
CA GLU A 638 -44.30 -18.25 -7.61
C GLU A 638 -43.06 -17.91 -8.44
N MET A 639 -41.88 -18.38 -8.04
CA MET A 639 -40.65 -18.20 -8.81
C MET A 639 -40.31 -19.46 -9.59
N ASP A 640 -40.03 -19.33 -10.89
CA ASP A 640 -39.60 -20.45 -11.73
C ASP A 640 -38.34 -21.11 -11.18
N GLN A 641 -37.33 -20.29 -10.86
CA GLN A 641 -36.05 -20.72 -10.32
C GLN A 641 -35.48 -19.64 -9.40
N ASN A 642 -34.68 -20.06 -8.42
CA ASN A 642 -33.94 -19.16 -7.53
C ASN A 642 -32.54 -19.70 -7.27
N PHE A 643 -31.54 -19.05 -7.88
CA PHE A 643 -30.12 -19.32 -7.62
C PHE A 643 -29.45 -18.17 -6.87
N ALA A 644 -30.15 -17.06 -6.61
CA ALA A 644 -29.54 -15.82 -6.12
C ALA A 644 -29.96 -15.41 -4.70
N LEU A 645 -31.16 -15.79 -4.24
CA LEU A 645 -31.68 -15.43 -2.92
C LEU A 645 -31.51 -16.60 -1.95
N GLY A 646 -30.85 -16.34 -0.81
CA GLY A 646 -30.75 -17.30 0.29
C GLY A 646 -32.02 -17.32 1.16
N CYS A 647 -32.09 -18.23 2.13
CA CYS A 647 -33.25 -18.35 3.03
C CYS A 647 -33.60 -17.02 3.73
N ASN A 648 -32.60 -16.27 4.22
CA ASN A 648 -32.84 -14.98 4.88
C ASN A 648 -33.50 -13.94 3.96
N ASP A 649 -33.16 -13.92 2.67
CA ASP A 649 -33.80 -13.03 1.71
C ASP A 649 -35.26 -13.43 1.47
N LEU A 650 -35.51 -14.73 1.30
CA LEU A 650 -36.87 -15.26 1.11
C LEU A 650 -37.74 -15.00 2.34
N ASP A 651 -37.21 -15.23 3.54
CA ASP A 651 -37.89 -14.98 4.82
C ASP A 651 -38.17 -13.48 5.04
N ALA A 652 -37.28 -12.62 4.55
CA ALA A 652 -37.48 -11.17 4.54
C ALA A 652 -38.45 -10.67 3.45
N GLY A 653 -38.99 -11.58 2.63
CA GLY A 653 -39.99 -11.31 1.60
C GLY A 653 -39.41 -10.82 0.26
N TYR A 654 -38.13 -11.08 -0.02
CA TYR A 654 -37.54 -10.75 -1.31
C TYR A 654 -37.82 -11.81 -2.38
N ILE A 655 -38.03 -11.34 -3.60
CA ILE A 655 -38.30 -12.16 -4.79
C ILE A 655 -37.42 -11.72 -5.95
N LEU A 656 -37.24 -12.60 -6.94
CA LEU A 656 -36.63 -12.28 -8.22
C LEU A 656 -37.72 -11.99 -9.23
N THR A 657 -37.99 -10.72 -9.52
CA THR A 657 -39.11 -10.32 -10.38
C THR A 657 -39.02 -10.87 -11.81
N CYS A 658 -37.80 -11.20 -12.24
CA CYS A 658 -37.51 -11.83 -13.52
C CYS A 658 -37.84 -13.32 -13.59
N GLN A 659 -38.16 -13.94 -12.46
CA GLN A 659 -38.61 -15.34 -12.38
C GLN A 659 -39.98 -15.44 -11.73
N SER A 660 -40.56 -14.31 -11.27
CA SER A 660 -41.77 -14.29 -10.45
C SER A 660 -43.02 -14.12 -11.30
N HIS A 661 -43.95 -15.06 -11.14
CA HIS A 661 -45.29 -15.05 -11.71
C HIS A 661 -46.32 -14.82 -10.59
N PRO A 662 -47.26 -13.86 -10.73
CA PRO A 662 -48.31 -13.65 -9.75
C PRO A 662 -49.21 -14.87 -9.56
N THR A 663 -49.49 -15.21 -8.30
CA THR A 663 -50.51 -16.21 -7.90
C THR A 663 -51.73 -15.55 -7.24
N SER A 664 -51.78 -14.22 -7.20
CA SER A 664 -52.91 -13.41 -6.71
C SER A 664 -53.30 -12.33 -7.73
N PRO A 665 -54.57 -11.84 -7.72
CA PRO A 665 -55.05 -10.83 -8.68
C PRO A 665 -54.30 -9.50 -8.63
N THR A 666 -53.69 -9.17 -7.49
CA THR A 666 -52.88 -7.98 -7.29
C THR A 666 -51.55 -8.35 -6.64
N VAL A 667 -50.47 -7.71 -7.09
CA VAL A 667 -49.11 -7.85 -6.52
C VAL A 667 -48.47 -6.47 -6.40
N SER A 668 -47.75 -6.22 -5.31
CA SER A 668 -46.98 -4.98 -5.10
C SER A 668 -45.55 -5.29 -4.74
N VAL A 669 -44.59 -4.68 -5.44
CA VAL A 669 -43.14 -4.91 -5.23
C VAL A 669 -42.38 -3.60 -5.07
N ASP A 670 -41.31 -3.62 -4.28
CA ASP A 670 -40.42 -2.48 -4.04
C ASP A 670 -38.97 -2.82 -4.39
N TYR A 671 -38.39 -2.07 -5.32
CA TYR A 671 -36.98 -2.20 -5.71
C TYR A 671 -36.05 -1.28 -4.91
N ASP A 672 -36.58 -0.38 -4.07
CA ASP A 672 -35.79 0.58 -3.30
C ASP A 672 -35.35 0.04 -1.92
N GLY A 673 -35.86 -1.14 -1.51
CA GLY A 673 -35.79 -1.66 -0.15
C GLY A 673 -35.01 -2.94 0.08
#